data_AF-A0A3D2HSD9-F1
#
_entry.id   AF-A0A3D2HSD9-F1
#
_cell.length_a   1.000
_cell.length_b   1.000
_cell.length_c   1.000
_cell.angle_alpha   90.00
_cell.angle_beta   90.00
_cell.angle_gamma   90.00
#
_symmetry.space_group_name_H-M   'P 1'
#
loop_
_entity.id
_entity.type
_entity.pdbx_description
1 polymer ?
#
loop_
_entity_poly.entity_id
_entity_poly.type
_entity_poly.pdbx_seq_one_letter_code
_entity_poly.pdbx_strand_id
1 'polypeptide(L)'
;MKTKLTVKLISVLVALSMVICCMSFAFVDVSAVTVNDKATGSAIAGSVVENDGFTWDNATVYFLLTDRFKNGNTSNDHSYGRTLDKNGKPISGWDTAPGTFHGGDFAGITQAIEEGYFSDLGVNALWISAPYEQTHGYCDSGTGHFAHYSYHGYYVLDYTETDANFGTPEEFETLVDTAHEHGLRVIMDIVMNHCGYNTVADMEEFGFGTLLEGVTDYKYVIENVSDFNKHIDYQTSAEDWGKWWGPNWVRSGLPGYTEGGGSDFTMSLAGLPDFKTEQTTPVSIPEILKTKWTKEGTYEEKIEKYGSSNTVTGYLTSWLAEWVRKYGVDGFRCDTAKHVEKSSWKQLKTACVDALADWRKNNPDKPGANWQQDFWMTGEAWDKGVGYDEYYTQGGFDSMINFETWGAGVFASSRVAGLYQRYADEINTKEDFNALSFISSHDALLTRGDTSAMIYNGSAFLLAPGGVQIYYGDESNRPMFDGLAFDGAGGSGHSLRSDMNWDSLDQTVLAHWQKVGQFRNDHVAVGGGSNTMLSATNGVAFARTYDKNGVSDKVAAVIGASSNADITLDVSSIWSDGQQLMNTYDHTSAIVTDGKVTFNSGENGTILIQEPDGKPIMSVKGAAKFKGTQTVTVSLEECDSATCSIDGGNKFVVTNGSTFEIGKTAYEGDTIKITLEATNEKGSSRSVASFYKMFESEQEPTTGDPDSTVPPQPGKIYVKSDSAPYIYVWTGENTAQCGAWPGTQMTEKNSDGYYVMELNTTDTYNVVLNNGSDKNKSRDFKNLNGDTYLEVPSGNYSAAKVMSGSGDEPSEKSVTFTIKPYSPSASYHLYIWDADGSVLTGGWPGMKLTEKDADGNYIFTVNGYDKVSAIVGLGSDSKRTQDITGIIDGSCIEITSEDCTTFKLTKPEIVLSKFQTLKKEAREVLAMTSSDYTASSWNNVSAVMTTSNELIAQGEGVADEALVESTLESLINAKSALVLANAGLSYAVKGKTTIVGVAVQDADITVTVNGKSYKTHSDEITGEFTVEATALTASSVIKVDVERKGLASETYSYNMSNGDITSYIPPTTTPPTTQPTTQPTTPPETKPTTPSVEKGDVTGDGNINVFDATLIQRYIASIVSMTSQQMQAADVDNNGKIDIKDATEIQRYVVGLSSALG
;
A
#
# COMPACT_ATOMS: atom_id res chain seq x y z
N MET A 1 -13.28 -36.89 61.04
CA MET A 1 -13.27 -37.58 62.35
C MET A 1 -11.95 -37.25 63.04
N LYS A 2 -11.92 -36.44 64.13
CA LYS A 2 -10.70 -35.88 64.79
C LYS A 2 -9.84 -34.95 63.89
N THR A 3 -9.04 -33.96 64.34
CA THR A 3 -9.03 -33.08 65.55
C THR A 3 -8.19 -31.79 65.30
N LYS A 4 -8.53 -30.69 66.02
CA LYS A 4 -7.71 -29.62 66.68
C LYS A 4 -6.16 -29.62 66.49
N LEU A 5 -5.40 -28.50 66.57
CA LEU A 5 -5.46 -27.19 67.30
C LEU A 5 -4.71 -26.08 66.43
N THR A 6 -4.25 -24.84 66.72
CA THR A 6 -3.95 -23.85 67.83
C THR A 6 -3.85 -22.44 67.15
N VAL A 7 -4.02 -21.19 67.67
CA VAL A 7 -3.77 -20.44 68.95
C VAL A 7 -2.26 -20.10 69.15
N LYS A 8 -1.76 -18.86 69.42
CA LYS A 8 -2.26 -17.47 69.65
C LYS A 8 -1.12 -16.44 69.30
N LEU A 9 -1.30 -15.21 68.78
CA LEU A 9 -1.83 -13.90 69.32
C LEU A 9 -0.84 -13.08 70.20
N ILE A 10 -0.52 -11.81 69.83
CA ILE A 10 -0.15 -10.61 70.66
C ILE A 10 0.29 -9.42 69.74
N SER A 11 0.28 -8.13 70.07
CA SER A 11 -0.79 -7.21 70.57
C SER A 11 -0.25 -5.79 70.90
N VAL A 12 -0.71 -4.77 70.15
CA VAL A 12 -1.09 -3.37 70.57
C VAL A 12 -0.12 -2.47 71.40
N LEU A 13 0.17 -1.24 70.92
CA LEU A 13 0.03 0.11 71.56
C LEU A 13 0.89 1.18 70.78
N VAL A 14 0.31 2.26 70.20
CA VAL A 14 0.07 3.64 70.76
C VAL A 14 1.33 4.56 70.77
N ALA A 15 1.32 5.85 70.36
CA ALA A 15 0.41 6.68 69.52
C ALA A 15 1.01 8.11 69.25
N LEU A 16 0.41 8.87 68.30
CA LEU A 16 0.43 10.36 68.15
C LEU A 16 1.77 11.03 67.71
N SER A 17 1.82 12.25 67.11
CA SER A 17 0.85 13.38 67.10
C SER A 17 0.95 14.34 65.87
N MET A 18 -0.14 15.08 65.60
CA MET A 18 -0.23 16.39 64.88
C MET A 18 0.10 16.40 63.36
N VAL A 19 -0.30 17.36 62.49
CA VAL A 19 -1.27 18.51 62.48
C VAL A 19 -1.69 18.72 60.99
N ILE A 20 -2.91 19.05 60.50
CA ILE A 20 -4.20 19.59 60.99
C ILE A 20 -4.41 21.11 60.74
N CYS A 21 -4.92 21.47 59.54
CA CYS A 21 -5.71 22.68 59.20
C CYS A 21 -6.38 22.44 57.81
N CYS A 22 -7.70 22.29 57.58
CA CYS A 22 -8.92 23.02 57.95
C CYS A 22 -9.32 24.17 57.02
N MET A 23 -10.22 23.90 56.05
CA MET A 23 -11.47 24.66 55.80
C MET A 23 -12.44 23.86 54.92
N SER A 24 -13.72 24.25 54.89
CA SER A 24 -14.85 23.40 54.47
C SER A 24 -15.56 23.90 53.20
N PHE A 25 -16.29 23.01 52.51
CA PHE A 25 -17.68 23.25 52.08
C PHE A 25 -18.44 21.90 51.94
N ALA A 26 -19.74 21.94 51.61
CA ALA A 26 -20.70 20.89 52.00
C ALA A 26 -20.97 19.79 50.96
N PHE A 27 -21.25 18.58 51.45
CA PHE A 27 -21.88 17.47 50.71
C PHE A 27 -23.41 17.62 50.68
N VAL A 28 -24.05 17.00 49.69
CA VAL A 28 -25.48 16.66 49.67
C VAL A 28 -25.60 15.20 49.20
N ASP A 29 -26.52 14.43 49.77
CA ASP A 29 -26.59 12.98 49.60
C ASP A 29 -26.97 12.51 48.18
N VAL A 30 -26.38 11.37 47.78
CA VAL A 30 -27.06 10.36 46.96
C VAL A 30 -26.98 9.04 47.72
N SER A 31 -28.14 8.44 48.00
CA SER A 31 -28.24 7.20 48.78
C SER A 31 -27.67 6.00 48.02
N ALA A 32 -27.01 5.09 48.74
CA ALA A 32 -26.57 3.82 48.19
C ALA A 32 -27.78 2.98 47.71
N VAL A 33 -27.89 2.80 46.39
CA VAL A 33 -28.71 1.74 45.80
C VAL A 33 -27.86 0.47 45.81
N THR A 34 -28.48 -0.64 46.25
CA THR A 34 -27.84 -1.96 46.32
C THR A 34 -27.25 -2.39 44.99
N VAL A 35 -25.94 -2.68 44.96
CA VAL A 35 -25.33 -3.50 43.91
C VAL A 35 -26.07 -4.84 43.91
N ASN A 36 -26.63 -5.20 42.77
CA ASN A 36 -27.46 -6.40 42.62
C ASN A 36 -26.64 -7.44 41.83
N ASP A 37 -25.90 -8.29 42.55
CA ASP A 37 -25.06 -9.35 41.98
C ASP A 37 -25.89 -10.38 41.19
N LYS A 38 -26.16 -10.08 39.92
CA LYS A 38 -26.50 -11.02 38.83
C LYS A 38 -26.65 -10.31 37.47
N ALA A 39 -25.53 -9.92 36.89
CA ALA A 39 -25.44 -9.71 35.44
C ALA A 39 -25.23 -11.08 34.76
N THR A 40 -26.29 -11.88 34.61
CA THR A 40 -26.29 -13.06 33.74
C THR A 40 -26.91 -12.70 32.40
N GLY A 41 -26.27 -11.79 31.68
CA GLY A 41 -26.56 -11.45 30.29
C GLY A 41 -25.29 -11.64 29.48
N SER A 42 -25.38 -12.39 28.38
CA SER A 42 -24.30 -12.42 27.38
C SER A 42 -24.26 -11.05 26.72
N ALA A 43 -23.13 -10.36 26.81
CA ALA A 43 -22.74 -9.36 25.83
C ALA A 43 -22.12 -10.14 24.66
N ILE A 44 -22.68 -10.03 23.46
CA ILE A 44 -22.21 -10.77 22.29
C ILE A 44 -21.07 -9.97 21.64
N ALA A 45 -20.13 -10.64 20.96
CA ALA A 45 -18.83 -10.06 20.61
C ALA A 45 -18.88 -8.81 19.69
N GLY A 46 -19.92 -8.64 18.87
CA GLY A 46 -19.95 -7.60 17.82
C GLY A 46 -20.13 -6.17 18.34
N SER A 47 -21.16 -5.95 19.16
CA SER A 47 -21.68 -4.61 19.48
C SER A 47 -20.74 -3.69 20.27
N VAL A 48 -19.77 -4.22 21.02
CA VAL A 48 -18.92 -3.37 21.89
C VAL A 48 -17.79 -2.75 21.08
N VAL A 49 -17.80 -1.42 20.99
CA VAL A 49 -16.64 -0.61 20.56
C VAL A 49 -15.73 -0.40 21.77
N GLU A 50 -14.45 -0.75 21.63
CA GLU A 50 -13.46 -0.57 22.69
C GLU A 50 -13.04 0.90 22.89
N ASN A 51 -12.32 1.14 23.99
CA ASN A 51 -11.64 2.40 24.25
C ASN A 51 -10.52 2.72 23.23
N ASP A 52 -10.06 1.74 22.46
CA ASP A 52 -9.12 1.88 21.34
C ASP A 52 -9.81 2.08 19.98
N GLY A 53 -11.15 2.09 19.94
CA GLY A 53 -11.96 2.23 18.73
C GLY A 53 -12.33 0.92 18.02
N PHE A 54 -11.77 -0.23 18.44
CA PHE A 54 -12.02 -1.52 17.78
C PHE A 54 -13.45 -2.02 17.98
N THR A 55 -14.02 -2.60 16.93
CA THR A 55 -15.17 -3.51 16.97
C THR A 55 -15.07 -4.52 15.85
N TRP A 56 -15.56 -5.74 16.09
CA TRP A 56 -15.68 -6.77 15.06
C TRP A 56 -16.58 -6.36 13.88
N ASP A 57 -17.48 -5.37 14.03
CA ASP A 57 -18.28 -4.79 12.93
C ASP A 57 -17.39 -4.16 11.83
N ASN A 58 -16.24 -3.59 12.21
CA ASN A 58 -15.33 -2.85 11.32
C ASN A 58 -13.97 -3.54 11.13
N ALA A 59 -13.83 -4.80 11.56
CA ALA A 59 -12.54 -5.50 11.57
C ALA A 59 -11.82 -5.47 10.21
N THR A 60 -10.50 -5.22 10.27
CA THR A 60 -9.54 -5.35 9.18
C THR A 60 -8.62 -6.51 9.56
N VAL A 61 -8.98 -7.71 9.11
CA VAL A 61 -8.21 -8.94 9.33
C VAL A 61 -7.09 -9.00 8.29
N TYR A 62 -5.85 -9.18 8.72
CA TYR A 62 -4.76 -9.58 7.84
C TYR A 62 -4.50 -11.07 8.00
N PHE A 63 -4.78 -11.84 6.96
CA PHE A 63 -4.56 -13.28 6.92
C PHE A 63 -3.20 -13.60 6.28
N LEU A 64 -2.36 -14.29 7.04
CA LEU A 64 -1.04 -14.75 6.62
C LEU A 64 -0.88 -16.26 6.83
N LEU A 65 -0.14 -16.91 5.94
CA LEU A 65 0.37 -18.25 6.20
C LEU A 65 1.70 -18.12 6.93
N THR A 66 1.81 -18.68 8.14
CA THR A 66 2.96 -18.48 9.03
C THR A 66 4.27 -18.78 8.31
N ASP A 67 4.37 -19.98 7.68
CA ASP A 67 5.53 -20.46 6.92
C ASP A 67 6.01 -19.53 5.78
N ARG A 68 5.11 -18.71 5.22
CA ARG A 68 5.34 -17.93 3.98
C ARG A 68 5.41 -16.42 4.21
N PHE A 69 5.31 -15.98 5.47
CA PHE A 69 5.28 -14.56 5.81
C PHE A 69 6.66 -13.98 6.08
N LYS A 70 7.35 -14.37 7.15
CA LYS A 70 8.68 -13.85 7.51
C LYS A 70 9.40 -14.86 8.42
N ASN A 71 10.63 -15.23 8.08
CA ASN A 71 11.48 -16.10 8.90
C ASN A 71 12.25 -15.25 9.91
N GLY A 72 11.90 -15.35 11.19
CA GLY A 72 12.56 -14.65 12.29
C GLY A 72 13.61 -15.48 13.03
N ASN A 73 13.50 -16.81 13.00
CA ASN A 73 14.31 -17.75 13.77
C ASN A 73 14.68 -19.03 12.99
N THR A 74 15.56 -18.87 11.98
CA THR A 74 16.24 -19.94 11.20
C THR A 74 16.84 -21.15 11.97
N SER A 75 16.78 -21.19 13.31
CA SER A 75 17.08 -22.41 14.07
C SER A 75 15.94 -23.45 14.07
N ASN A 76 14.71 -23.05 13.69
CA ASN A 76 13.51 -23.89 13.64
C ASN A 76 13.23 -24.51 12.25
N ASP A 77 13.85 -24.00 11.18
CA ASP A 77 13.66 -24.36 9.75
C ASP A 77 13.56 -25.88 9.47
N HIS A 78 14.29 -26.68 10.23
CA HIS A 78 14.47 -28.12 10.01
C HIS A 78 13.91 -28.99 11.15
N SER A 79 12.94 -28.47 11.91
CA SER A 79 12.26 -29.21 12.98
C SER A 79 11.69 -30.55 12.51
N TYR A 80 11.67 -31.54 13.42
CA TYR A 80 11.36 -32.95 13.16
C TYR A 80 12.24 -33.63 12.08
N GLY A 81 13.29 -32.96 11.59
CA GLY A 81 14.08 -33.39 10.45
C GLY A 81 13.42 -33.12 9.09
N ARG A 82 12.39 -32.27 9.03
CA ARG A 82 11.82 -31.78 7.78
C ARG A 82 12.90 -31.10 6.94
N THR A 83 12.77 -31.21 5.61
CA THR A 83 13.68 -30.66 4.59
C THR A 83 15.17 -31.05 4.70
N LEU A 84 15.54 -32.00 5.57
CA LEU A 84 16.89 -32.58 5.66
C LEU A 84 17.03 -33.87 4.84
N ASP A 85 18.24 -34.12 4.36
CA ASP A 85 18.66 -35.42 3.84
C ASP A 85 19.00 -36.40 4.99
N LYS A 86 19.25 -37.68 4.64
CA LYS A 86 19.59 -38.73 5.60
C LYS A 86 20.93 -38.55 6.35
N ASN A 87 21.70 -37.52 6.01
CA ASN A 87 22.93 -37.15 6.71
C ASN A 87 22.71 -35.95 7.66
N GLY A 88 21.49 -35.42 7.73
CA GLY A 88 21.15 -34.21 8.50
C GLY A 88 21.52 -32.91 7.79
N LYS A 89 21.66 -32.90 6.45
CA LYS A 89 21.99 -31.71 5.66
C LYS A 89 20.74 -31.21 4.91
N PRO A 90 20.45 -29.90 4.86
CA PRO A 90 19.35 -29.37 4.06
C PRO A 90 19.39 -29.81 2.58
N ILE A 91 18.22 -30.20 2.08
CA ILE A 91 17.95 -30.55 0.68
C ILE A 91 18.05 -29.27 -0.17
N SER A 92 18.57 -29.38 -1.39
CA SER A 92 18.77 -28.20 -2.26
C SER A 92 17.43 -27.60 -2.69
N GLY A 93 17.22 -26.30 -2.45
CA GLY A 93 16.00 -25.59 -2.85
C GLY A 93 14.79 -25.81 -1.95
N TRP A 94 14.97 -26.32 -0.73
CA TRP A 94 13.90 -26.48 0.26
C TRP A 94 13.20 -25.15 0.63
N ASP A 95 13.96 -24.08 0.53
CA ASP A 95 13.64 -22.66 0.72
C ASP A 95 12.95 -22.02 -0.51
N THR A 96 12.70 -22.81 -1.56
CA THR A 96 12.19 -22.33 -2.86
C THR A 96 11.27 -23.35 -3.56
N ALA A 97 10.77 -24.36 -2.84
CA ALA A 97 9.97 -25.44 -3.40
C ALA A 97 8.52 -25.40 -2.85
N PRO A 98 7.49 -25.31 -3.70
CA PRO A 98 6.16 -24.87 -3.27
C PRO A 98 5.48 -25.76 -2.22
N GLY A 99 5.91 -27.01 -2.08
CA GLY A 99 5.41 -27.97 -1.09
C GLY A 99 6.20 -28.09 0.22
N THR A 100 7.35 -27.45 0.39
CA THR A 100 8.16 -27.53 1.62
C THR A 100 7.82 -26.44 2.63
N PHE A 101 8.29 -26.58 3.88
CA PHE A 101 8.38 -25.44 4.78
C PHE A 101 9.46 -24.49 4.25
N HIS A 102 9.22 -23.18 4.30
CA HIS A 102 10.15 -22.09 3.97
C HIS A 102 10.66 -21.34 5.22
N GLY A 103 10.12 -21.65 6.41
CA GLY A 103 10.66 -21.21 7.71
C GLY A 103 10.07 -19.90 8.24
N GLY A 104 8.96 -19.42 7.69
CA GLY A 104 8.21 -18.33 8.32
C GLY A 104 7.59 -18.76 9.66
N ASP A 105 7.69 -17.91 10.67
CA ASP A 105 7.51 -18.31 12.07
C ASP A 105 6.90 -17.21 12.98
N PHE A 106 6.59 -17.55 14.23
CA PHE A 106 6.03 -16.61 15.20
C PHE A 106 6.98 -15.43 15.47
N ALA A 107 8.30 -15.65 15.43
CA ALA A 107 9.30 -14.61 15.63
C ALA A 107 9.28 -13.57 14.50
N GLY A 108 9.17 -13.99 13.24
CA GLY A 108 9.09 -13.11 12.09
C GLY A 108 7.77 -12.33 12.03
N ILE A 109 6.64 -12.94 12.41
CA ILE A 109 5.37 -12.21 12.57
C ILE A 109 5.51 -11.15 13.68
N THR A 110 6.11 -11.50 14.83
CA THR A 110 6.35 -10.57 15.94
C THR A 110 7.18 -9.37 15.50
N GLN A 111 8.28 -9.60 14.77
CA GLN A 111 9.10 -8.52 14.21
C GLN A 111 8.32 -7.59 13.27
N ALA A 112 7.37 -8.11 12.48
CA ALA A 112 6.53 -7.28 11.61
C ALA A 112 5.49 -6.43 12.40
N ILE A 113 5.09 -6.86 13.59
CA ILE A 113 4.29 -6.04 14.52
C ILE A 113 5.16 -4.93 15.11
N GLU A 114 6.36 -5.26 15.62
CA GLU A 114 7.31 -4.29 16.17
C GLU A 114 7.77 -3.23 15.13
N GLU A 115 7.92 -3.63 13.87
CA GLU A 115 8.21 -2.76 12.72
C GLU A 115 7.02 -1.85 12.31
N GLY A 116 5.84 -2.04 12.91
CA GLY A 116 4.64 -1.24 12.64
C GLY A 116 3.87 -1.61 11.37
N TYR A 117 4.29 -2.65 10.64
CA TYR A 117 3.78 -2.97 9.30
C TYR A 117 2.25 -3.11 9.22
N PHE A 118 1.67 -3.83 10.19
CA PHE A 118 0.21 -4.00 10.29
C PHE A 118 -0.49 -2.73 10.74
N SER A 119 0.09 -2.00 11.69
CA SER A 119 -0.43 -0.73 12.19
C SER A 119 -0.50 0.33 11.08
N ASP A 120 0.53 0.45 10.24
CA ASP A 120 0.58 1.33 9.07
C ASP A 120 -0.46 0.97 7.99
N LEU A 121 -0.82 -0.32 7.89
CA LEU A 121 -1.88 -0.80 6.99
C LEU A 121 -3.31 -0.58 7.53
N GLY A 122 -3.49 -0.12 8.76
CA GLY A 122 -4.81 -0.03 9.40
C GLY A 122 -5.43 -1.41 9.68
N VAL A 123 -4.58 -2.43 9.86
CA VAL A 123 -4.97 -3.78 10.30
C VAL A 123 -5.19 -3.73 11.81
N ASN A 124 -6.25 -4.38 12.27
CA ASN A 124 -6.60 -4.47 13.70
C ASN A 124 -6.90 -5.90 14.19
N ALA A 125 -6.80 -6.90 13.31
CA ALA A 125 -6.73 -8.31 13.69
C ALA A 125 -5.78 -9.11 12.77
N LEU A 126 -5.06 -10.08 13.33
CA LEU A 126 -4.18 -10.99 12.59
C LEU A 126 -4.79 -12.39 12.58
N TRP A 127 -4.96 -12.97 11.39
CA TRP A 127 -5.28 -14.41 11.23
C TRP A 127 -4.02 -15.14 10.77
N ILE A 128 -3.55 -16.06 11.60
CA ILE A 128 -2.37 -16.90 11.37
C ILE A 128 -2.75 -18.34 11.02
N SER A 129 -1.84 -19.08 10.38
CA SER A 129 -1.96 -20.54 10.23
C SER A 129 -2.17 -21.22 11.60
N ALA A 130 -2.86 -22.36 11.58
CA ALA A 130 -3.07 -23.20 12.75
C ALA A 130 -1.72 -23.55 13.42
N PRO A 131 -1.47 -23.09 14.67
CA PRO A 131 -0.12 -23.07 15.25
C PRO A 131 0.32 -24.40 15.87
N TYR A 132 -0.59 -25.38 15.99
CA TYR A 132 -0.36 -26.65 16.69
C TYR A 132 0.39 -27.69 15.84
N GLU A 133 0.98 -28.68 16.49
CA GLU A 133 1.87 -29.68 15.86
C GLU A 133 1.19 -30.46 14.72
N GLN A 134 1.86 -30.46 13.56
CA GLN A 134 1.43 -31.10 12.32
C GLN A 134 2.15 -32.44 12.09
N THR A 135 1.69 -33.23 11.11
CA THR A 135 2.42 -34.42 10.64
C THR A 135 3.87 -34.10 10.26
N HIS A 136 4.81 -35.01 10.56
CA HIS A 136 6.24 -34.74 10.36
C HIS A 136 6.72 -34.99 8.94
N GLY A 137 6.12 -35.96 8.23
CA GLY A 137 6.47 -36.28 6.85
C GLY A 137 5.69 -35.49 5.79
N TYR A 138 6.03 -35.76 4.53
CA TYR A 138 5.32 -35.26 3.35
C TYR A 138 4.24 -36.25 2.86
N CYS A 139 3.28 -35.76 2.09
CA CYS A 139 2.21 -36.53 1.44
C CYS A 139 2.10 -36.22 -0.07
N ASP A 140 1.31 -37.03 -0.80
CA ASP A 140 0.99 -36.82 -2.22
C ASP A 140 -0.33 -36.05 -2.33
N SER A 141 -0.38 -34.97 -3.13
CA SER A 141 -1.65 -34.29 -3.43
C SER A 141 -2.59 -35.11 -4.34
N GLY A 142 -2.13 -36.25 -4.85
CA GLY A 142 -2.93 -37.26 -5.54
C GLY A 142 -2.65 -37.31 -7.04
N THR A 143 -3.54 -36.74 -7.85
CA THR A 143 -3.41 -36.76 -9.32
C THR A 143 -2.40 -35.73 -9.82
N GLY A 144 -1.12 -35.99 -9.53
CA GLY A 144 0.00 -35.15 -9.93
C GLY A 144 1.36 -35.60 -9.38
N HIS A 145 1.39 -36.41 -8.31
CA HIS A 145 2.62 -36.81 -7.60
C HIS A 145 3.40 -35.63 -7.01
N PHE A 146 2.66 -34.59 -6.61
CA PHE A 146 3.22 -33.40 -6.00
C PHE A 146 3.51 -33.67 -4.52
N ALA A 147 4.76 -33.47 -4.13
CA ALA A 147 5.20 -33.60 -2.76
C ALA A 147 4.83 -32.35 -1.96
N HIS A 148 4.18 -32.51 -0.82
CA HIS A 148 4.06 -31.41 0.14
C HIS A 148 4.09 -31.87 1.59
N TYR A 149 4.68 -31.03 2.44
CA TYR A 149 4.54 -31.06 3.88
C TYR A 149 3.30 -30.24 4.29
N SER A 150 2.99 -30.32 5.57
CA SER A 150 1.89 -29.67 6.29
C SER A 150 2.08 -28.17 6.58
N TYR A 151 2.90 -27.46 5.80
CA TYR A 151 3.35 -26.08 6.04
C TYR A 151 2.21 -25.04 6.19
N HIS A 152 1.02 -25.39 5.73
CA HIS A 152 -0.19 -24.57 5.78
C HIS A 152 -0.98 -24.70 7.11
N GLY A 153 -0.71 -25.71 7.94
CA GLY A 153 -1.31 -25.89 9.28
C GLY A 153 -2.53 -26.85 9.37
N TYR A 154 -2.96 -27.46 8.27
CA TYR A 154 -4.22 -28.24 8.25
C TYR A 154 -4.09 -29.74 8.57
N TYR A 155 -2.87 -30.28 8.70
CA TYR A 155 -2.63 -31.71 8.91
C TYR A 155 -2.16 -31.99 10.34
N VAL A 156 -3.03 -31.71 11.30
CA VAL A 156 -2.78 -31.86 12.73
C VAL A 156 -2.37 -33.27 13.14
N LEU A 157 -1.37 -33.34 14.02
CA LEU A 157 -0.92 -34.53 14.73
C LEU A 157 -1.19 -34.41 16.25
N ASP A 158 -0.87 -33.26 16.87
CA ASP A 158 -1.08 -33.03 18.31
C ASP A 158 -1.51 -31.58 18.59
N TYR A 159 -2.77 -31.40 19.02
CA TYR A 159 -3.34 -30.09 19.39
C TYR A 159 -2.74 -29.49 20.68
N THR A 160 -1.90 -30.22 21.42
CA THR A 160 -1.42 -29.81 22.75
C THR A 160 -0.07 -29.10 22.78
N GLU A 161 0.63 -29.04 21.63
CA GLU A 161 1.93 -28.38 21.45
C GLU A 161 1.91 -27.47 20.20
N THR A 162 2.84 -26.52 20.11
CA THR A 162 3.12 -25.80 18.84
C THR A 162 3.79 -26.72 17.82
N ASP A 163 3.61 -26.46 16.53
CA ASP A 163 4.50 -27.04 15.54
C ASP A 163 5.89 -26.39 15.64
N ALA A 164 6.92 -27.19 15.87
CA ALA A 164 8.26 -26.71 16.10
C ALA A 164 8.94 -26.07 14.87
N ASN A 165 8.31 -26.07 13.68
CA ASN A 165 8.73 -25.20 12.56
C ASN A 165 8.18 -23.77 12.67
N PHE A 166 7.09 -23.54 13.40
CA PHE A 166 6.54 -22.19 13.63
C PHE A 166 7.08 -21.54 14.91
N GLY A 167 7.55 -22.34 15.87
CA GLY A 167 8.24 -21.86 17.07
C GLY A 167 7.80 -22.56 18.35
N THR A 168 8.31 -22.05 19.48
CA THR A 168 8.02 -22.53 20.82
C THR A 168 6.70 -22.01 21.39
N PRO A 169 6.13 -22.65 22.42
CA PRO A 169 5.02 -22.12 23.21
C PRO A 169 5.26 -20.70 23.75
N GLU A 170 6.52 -20.37 24.07
CA GLU A 170 6.94 -19.06 24.58
C GLU A 170 7.04 -18.00 23.47
N GLU A 171 7.51 -18.36 22.28
CA GLU A 171 7.44 -17.48 21.10
C GLU A 171 5.99 -17.20 20.68
N PHE A 172 5.09 -18.18 20.82
CA PHE A 172 3.65 -17.99 20.60
C PHE A 172 3.02 -17.05 21.65
N GLU A 173 3.36 -17.20 22.93
CA GLU A 173 2.89 -16.28 23.97
C GLU A 173 3.41 -14.85 23.74
N THR A 174 4.66 -14.72 23.29
CA THR A 174 5.26 -13.42 22.93
C THR A 174 4.51 -12.78 21.76
N LEU A 175 4.21 -13.54 20.70
CA LEU A 175 3.44 -13.06 19.54
C LEU A 175 2.07 -12.50 19.95
N VAL A 176 1.34 -13.19 20.83
CA VAL A 176 0.01 -12.74 21.30
C VAL A 176 0.13 -11.50 22.19
N ASP A 177 1.06 -11.47 23.13
CA ASP A 177 1.29 -10.31 23.99
C ASP A 177 1.67 -9.06 23.15
N THR A 178 2.62 -9.18 22.22
CA THR A 178 3.05 -8.07 21.34
C THR A 178 1.94 -7.61 20.40
N ALA A 179 1.12 -8.53 19.87
CA ALA A 179 -0.08 -8.16 19.09
C ALA A 179 -1.03 -7.29 19.94
N HIS A 180 -1.33 -7.72 21.16
CA HIS A 180 -2.19 -6.98 22.08
C HIS A 180 -1.60 -5.63 22.52
N GLU A 181 -0.28 -5.49 22.68
CA GLU A 181 0.38 -4.19 22.93
C GLU A 181 0.16 -3.20 21.77
N HIS A 182 0.11 -3.70 20.54
CA HIS A 182 -0.15 -2.91 19.33
C HIS A 182 -1.64 -2.79 18.97
N GLY A 183 -2.56 -3.26 19.84
CA GLY A 183 -4.00 -3.21 19.61
C GLY A 183 -4.54 -4.25 18.62
N LEU A 184 -3.70 -5.16 18.14
CA LEU A 184 -4.05 -6.21 17.18
C LEU A 184 -4.69 -7.40 17.92
N ARG A 185 -5.87 -7.83 17.47
CA ARG A 185 -6.52 -9.06 17.97
C ARG A 185 -5.94 -10.30 17.28
N VAL A 186 -5.77 -11.41 17.99
CA VAL A 186 -5.20 -12.65 17.40
C VAL A 186 -6.27 -13.69 17.09
N ILE A 187 -6.29 -14.15 15.84
CA ILE A 187 -7.16 -15.20 15.31
C ILE A 187 -6.31 -16.40 14.89
N MET A 188 -6.52 -17.57 15.50
CA MET A 188 -5.95 -18.81 15.00
C MET A 188 -6.86 -19.44 13.93
N ASP A 189 -6.27 -20.03 12.90
CA ASP A 189 -6.95 -21.07 12.14
C ASP A 189 -7.10 -22.34 12.99
N ILE A 190 -8.25 -23.01 12.93
CA ILE A 190 -8.50 -24.27 13.66
C ILE A 190 -9.26 -25.29 12.81
N VAL A 191 -8.82 -26.54 12.90
CA VAL A 191 -9.45 -27.70 12.27
C VAL A 191 -10.14 -28.55 13.33
N MET A 192 -11.43 -28.85 13.14
CA MET A 192 -12.13 -29.92 13.88
C MET A 192 -12.61 -31.06 12.98
N ASN A 193 -12.50 -30.89 11.66
CA ASN A 193 -13.03 -31.81 10.65
C ASN A 193 -12.17 -33.07 10.47
N HIS A 194 -10.84 -32.95 10.44
CA HIS A 194 -9.94 -34.05 10.09
C HIS A 194 -8.59 -33.96 10.80
N CYS A 195 -7.85 -35.07 10.86
CA CYS A 195 -6.42 -35.06 11.19
C CYS A 195 -5.54 -35.03 9.93
N GLY A 196 -4.22 -34.97 10.10
CA GLY A 196 -3.28 -35.19 9.00
C GLY A 196 -3.31 -36.62 8.44
N TYR A 197 -2.76 -36.79 7.24
CA TYR A 197 -2.56 -38.11 6.62
C TYR A 197 -1.56 -38.99 7.39
N ASN A 198 -1.54 -40.30 7.11
CA ASN A 198 -0.44 -41.14 7.56
C ASN A 198 0.82 -40.88 6.70
N THR A 199 1.92 -40.43 7.31
CA THR A 199 3.21 -40.28 6.61
C THR A 199 4.20 -41.37 7.03
N VAL A 200 5.22 -41.64 6.22
CA VAL A 200 6.28 -42.62 6.54
C VAL A 200 7.02 -42.24 7.83
N ALA A 201 7.26 -40.93 8.05
CA ALA A 201 7.95 -40.45 9.23
C ALA A 201 7.15 -40.73 10.51
N ASP A 202 5.86 -40.37 10.53
CA ASP A 202 4.99 -40.58 11.70
C ASP A 202 4.78 -42.08 11.96
N MET A 203 4.63 -42.89 10.90
CA MET A 203 4.46 -44.35 11.02
C MET A 203 5.71 -45.04 11.60
N GLU A 204 6.91 -44.58 11.24
CA GLU A 204 8.17 -45.10 11.78
C GLU A 204 8.39 -44.64 13.24
N GLU A 205 8.12 -43.37 13.53
CA GLU A 205 8.38 -42.75 14.83
C GLU A 205 7.37 -43.19 15.91
N PHE A 206 6.09 -43.32 15.56
CA PHE A 206 5.01 -43.71 16.49
C PHE A 206 4.54 -45.17 16.33
N GLY A 207 5.02 -45.91 15.33
CA GLY A 207 4.87 -47.37 15.25
C GLY A 207 3.46 -47.88 14.89
N PHE A 208 2.73 -47.15 14.05
CA PHE A 208 1.39 -47.52 13.57
C PHE A 208 1.36 -47.93 12.09
N GLY A 209 0.35 -48.72 11.72
CA GLY A 209 0.26 -49.35 10.39
C GLY A 209 1.41 -50.33 10.15
N THR A 210 1.86 -50.50 8.91
CA THR A 210 3.00 -51.38 8.59
C THR A 210 3.79 -50.85 7.40
N LEU A 211 5.10 -50.69 7.61
CA LEU A 211 6.09 -50.25 6.64
C LEU A 211 6.76 -51.47 5.99
N LEU A 212 6.88 -51.46 4.65
CA LEU A 212 7.54 -52.52 3.88
C LEU A 212 9.05 -52.26 3.74
N GLU A 213 9.80 -53.31 3.38
CA GLU A 213 11.26 -53.26 3.28
C GLU A 213 11.73 -52.15 2.31
N GLY A 214 12.65 -51.29 2.81
CA GLY A 214 13.27 -50.20 2.05
C GLY A 214 12.68 -48.80 2.27
N VAL A 215 11.49 -48.66 2.86
CA VAL A 215 10.78 -47.36 2.90
C VAL A 215 11.40 -46.30 3.82
N THR A 216 12.15 -46.69 4.84
CA THR A 216 12.72 -45.75 5.83
C THR A 216 13.75 -44.77 5.24
N ASP A 217 14.39 -45.14 4.12
CA ASP A 217 15.28 -44.23 3.37
C ASP A 217 14.48 -43.22 2.52
N TYR A 218 13.21 -43.50 2.18
CA TYR A 218 12.40 -42.61 1.33
C TYR A 218 11.94 -41.34 2.06
N LYS A 219 11.79 -41.35 3.39
CA LYS A 219 11.34 -40.16 4.15
C LYS A 219 12.24 -38.91 4.00
N TYR A 220 13.43 -39.08 3.43
CA TYR A 220 14.39 -38.03 3.07
C TYR A 220 14.36 -37.65 1.57
N VAL A 221 13.36 -38.11 0.81
CA VAL A 221 13.26 -37.97 -0.64
C VAL A 221 11.90 -37.36 -1.01
N ILE A 222 11.91 -36.06 -1.28
CA ILE A 222 10.72 -35.27 -1.67
C ILE A 222 10.32 -35.42 -3.15
N GLU A 223 10.85 -36.42 -3.86
CA GLU A 223 10.49 -36.74 -5.25
C GLU A 223 9.76 -38.09 -5.34
N ASN A 224 8.94 -38.27 -6.39
CA ASN A 224 8.25 -39.54 -6.69
C ASN A 224 7.38 -40.04 -5.52
N VAL A 225 6.63 -39.14 -4.88
CA VAL A 225 5.90 -39.41 -3.63
C VAL A 225 4.91 -40.57 -3.73
N SER A 226 4.30 -40.81 -4.89
CA SER A 226 3.46 -41.99 -5.12
C SER A 226 4.20 -43.34 -5.02
N ASP A 227 5.53 -43.36 -4.99
CA ASP A 227 6.32 -44.54 -4.66
C ASP A 227 6.27 -44.88 -3.17
N PHE A 228 6.27 -43.91 -2.23
CA PHE A 228 6.23 -44.24 -0.80
C PHE A 228 4.97 -45.05 -0.45
N ASN A 229 3.84 -44.69 -1.05
CA ASN A 229 2.56 -45.39 -0.91
C ASN A 229 2.63 -46.87 -1.35
N LYS A 230 3.55 -47.24 -2.26
CA LYS A 230 3.77 -48.63 -2.70
C LYS A 230 4.57 -49.46 -1.68
N HIS A 231 5.19 -48.79 -0.70
CA HIS A 231 5.94 -49.41 0.39
C HIS A 231 5.21 -49.33 1.75
N ILE A 232 3.92 -49.01 1.76
CA ILE A 232 3.04 -49.12 2.94
C ILE A 232 2.09 -50.30 2.74
N ASP A 233 1.96 -51.18 3.73
CA ASP A 233 0.94 -52.23 3.71
C ASP A 233 -0.41 -51.68 4.21
N TYR A 234 -1.14 -51.05 3.28
CA TYR A 234 -2.51 -50.61 3.49
C TYR A 234 -3.51 -51.76 3.79
N GLN A 235 -3.09 -53.03 3.73
CA GLN A 235 -3.91 -54.21 4.04
C GLN A 235 -3.42 -54.95 5.30
N THR A 236 -2.53 -54.36 6.08
CA THR A 236 -2.09 -54.88 7.39
C THR A 236 -3.24 -54.93 8.42
N SER A 237 -2.96 -55.43 9.62
CA SER A 237 -3.98 -55.72 10.61
C SER A 237 -4.68 -54.46 11.17
N ALA A 238 -5.93 -54.65 11.60
CA ALA A 238 -6.68 -53.65 12.35
C ALA A 238 -6.06 -53.32 13.74
N GLU A 239 -5.19 -54.20 14.26
CA GLU A 239 -4.43 -53.95 15.49
C GLU A 239 -3.26 -52.99 15.22
N ASP A 240 -2.63 -53.08 14.04
CA ASP A 240 -1.51 -52.25 13.64
C ASP A 240 -1.97 -50.84 13.22
N TRP A 241 -3.02 -50.72 12.40
CA TRP A 241 -3.65 -49.42 12.14
C TRP A 241 -4.36 -48.86 13.37
N GLY A 242 -4.79 -49.69 14.32
CA GLY A 242 -5.45 -49.27 15.56
C GLY A 242 -4.56 -48.42 16.51
N LYS A 243 -3.23 -48.46 16.33
CA LYS A 243 -2.24 -47.70 17.11
C LYS A 243 -2.16 -46.21 16.74
N TRP A 244 -2.84 -45.79 15.69
CA TRP A 244 -2.92 -44.40 15.23
C TRP A 244 -3.97 -43.62 16.06
N TRP A 245 -4.83 -42.84 15.42
CA TRP A 245 -6.02 -42.25 16.07
C TRP A 245 -6.99 -43.32 16.58
N GLY A 246 -7.06 -44.48 15.91
CA GLY A 246 -7.94 -45.59 16.25
C GLY A 246 -9.34 -45.45 15.63
N PRO A 247 -10.05 -46.57 15.40
CA PRO A 247 -11.28 -46.58 14.62
C PRO A 247 -12.48 -45.94 15.33
N ASN A 248 -12.34 -45.58 16.61
CA ASN A 248 -13.34 -44.79 17.35
C ASN A 248 -13.15 -43.28 17.16
N TRP A 249 -11.99 -42.80 16.70
CA TRP A 249 -11.72 -41.36 16.52
C TRP A 249 -12.04 -40.87 15.10
N VAL A 250 -11.54 -41.57 14.07
CA VAL A 250 -11.63 -41.10 12.67
C VAL A 250 -12.27 -42.13 11.72
N ARG A 251 -12.71 -41.65 10.56
CA ARG A 251 -13.05 -42.44 9.36
C ARG A 251 -11.86 -42.40 8.39
N SER A 252 -11.59 -43.49 7.70
CA SER A 252 -10.48 -43.58 6.73
C SER A 252 -10.58 -44.74 5.73
N GLY A 253 -11.46 -45.72 5.95
CA GLY A 253 -11.54 -46.95 5.15
C GLY A 253 -10.37 -47.93 5.32
N LEU A 254 -9.37 -47.61 6.16
CA LEU A 254 -8.27 -48.51 6.49
C LEU A 254 -8.77 -49.75 7.28
N PRO A 255 -8.05 -50.88 7.27
CA PRO A 255 -8.42 -52.08 8.02
C PRO A 255 -8.80 -51.80 9.48
N GLY A 256 -10.06 -52.10 9.83
CA GLY A 256 -10.63 -51.87 11.18
C GLY A 256 -11.33 -50.52 11.36
N TYR A 257 -11.08 -49.54 10.48
CA TYR A 257 -11.75 -48.24 10.48
C TYR A 257 -13.06 -48.31 9.69
N THR A 258 -13.92 -47.32 9.88
CA THR A 258 -15.07 -47.10 8.99
C THR A 258 -14.61 -46.35 7.74
N GLU A 259 -15.18 -46.69 6.60
CA GLU A 259 -15.12 -45.85 5.39
C GLU A 259 -15.78 -44.47 5.65
N GLY A 260 -15.40 -43.48 4.86
CA GLY A 260 -16.11 -42.20 4.79
C GLY A 260 -17.49 -42.36 4.14
N GLY A 261 -18.47 -41.62 4.63
CA GLY A 261 -19.81 -41.53 4.05
C GLY A 261 -19.90 -40.55 2.88
N GLY A 262 -21.11 -40.42 2.33
CA GLY A 262 -21.42 -39.54 1.19
C GLY A 262 -22.11 -38.23 1.55
N SER A 263 -21.96 -37.76 2.80
CA SER A 263 -22.52 -36.48 3.28
C SER A 263 -21.41 -35.58 3.79
N ASP A 264 -21.63 -34.26 3.76
CA ASP A 264 -20.69 -33.25 4.26
C ASP A 264 -20.12 -33.63 5.64
N PHE A 265 -20.97 -34.05 6.60
CA PHE A 265 -20.60 -34.45 7.97
C PHE A 265 -19.92 -35.82 8.16
N THR A 266 -19.65 -36.58 7.09
CA THR A 266 -19.04 -37.93 7.24
C THR A 266 -18.07 -38.31 6.13
N MET A 267 -17.79 -37.43 5.18
CA MET A 267 -16.89 -37.72 4.07
C MET A 267 -15.43 -37.48 4.46
N SER A 268 -14.53 -38.39 4.05
CA SER A 268 -13.09 -38.14 4.07
C SER A 268 -12.75 -37.10 3.00
N LEU A 269 -12.87 -35.81 3.34
CA LEU A 269 -12.64 -34.68 2.43
C LEU A 269 -11.22 -34.76 1.84
N ALA A 270 -11.11 -34.74 0.50
CA ALA A 270 -9.86 -35.00 -0.23
C ALA A 270 -9.14 -36.35 0.09
N GLY A 271 -9.76 -37.24 0.87
CA GLY A 271 -9.14 -38.45 1.42
C GLY A 271 -8.60 -38.31 2.85
N LEU A 272 -8.73 -37.14 3.48
CA LEU A 272 -8.28 -36.88 4.85
C LEU A 272 -9.07 -37.73 5.87
N PRO A 273 -8.44 -38.16 6.99
CA PRO A 273 -9.13 -38.97 7.99
C PRO A 273 -10.08 -38.09 8.81
N ASP A 274 -11.38 -38.26 8.60
CA ASP A 274 -12.43 -37.37 9.11
C ASP A 274 -12.78 -37.73 10.56
N PHE A 275 -12.75 -36.74 11.45
CA PHE A 275 -13.05 -36.89 12.87
C PHE A 275 -14.53 -37.13 13.09
N LYS A 276 -14.83 -38.15 13.89
CA LYS A 276 -16.20 -38.56 14.27
C LYS A 276 -16.81 -37.63 15.30
N THR A 277 -16.98 -36.37 14.90
CA THR A 277 -17.50 -35.25 15.68
C THR A 277 -18.99 -35.39 16.01
N GLU A 278 -19.74 -36.09 15.18
CA GLU A 278 -21.17 -36.40 15.36
C GLU A 278 -21.43 -37.35 16.54
N GLN A 279 -20.41 -38.12 16.95
CA GLN A 279 -20.61 -39.22 17.87
C GLN A 279 -20.74 -38.77 19.33
N THR A 280 -21.65 -39.41 20.05
CA THR A 280 -21.84 -39.22 21.50
C THR A 280 -21.25 -40.38 22.34
N THR A 281 -20.60 -41.35 21.69
CA THR A 281 -19.90 -42.46 22.35
C THR A 281 -18.63 -41.94 23.05
N PRO A 282 -18.38 -42.31 24.33
CA PRO A 282 -17.13 -41.96 24.98
C PRO A 282 -15.90 -42.66 24.37
N VAL A 283 -14.82 -41.90 24.21
CA VAL A 283 -13.50 -42.35 23.74
C VAL A 283 -12.41 -42.03 24.79
N SER A 284 -11.27 -42.71 24.71
CA SER A 284 -10.04 -42.33 25.41
C SER A 284 -9.16 -41.46 24.51
N ILE A 285 -8.10 -40.86 25.07
CA ILE A 285 -6.94 -40.39 24.31
C ILE A 285 -6.53 -41.43 23.25
N PRO A 286 -6.25 -41.03 22.00
CA PRO A 286 -5.86 -41.94 20.92
C PRO A 286 -4.48 -42.57 21.16
N GLU A 287 -4.25 -43.73 20.56
CA GLU A 287 -3.03 -44.50 20.80
C GLU A 287 -1.76 -43.82 20.26
N ILE A 288 -1.85 -43.00 19.20
CA ILE A 288 -0.71 -42.18 18.73
C ILE A 288 -0.29 -41.16 19.79
N LEU A 289 -1.20 -40.35 20.33
CA LEU A 289 -0.86 -39.34 21.34
C LEU A 289 -0.38 -39.99 22.64
N LYS A 290 -1.03 -41.09 23.05
CA LYS A 290 -0.57 -41.92 24.18
C LYS A 290 0.85 -42.45 23.97
N THR A 291 1.22 -42.84 22.75
CA THR A 291 2.57 -43.28 22.41
C THR A 291 3.56 -42.12 22.41
N LYS A 292 3.23 -41.01 21.72
CA LYS A 292 4.00 -39.76 21.65
C LYS A 292 4.33 -39.22 23.04
N TRP A 293 3.32 -38.95 23.86
CA TRP A 293 3.49 -38.41 25.21
C TRP A 293 4.22 -39.38 26.15
N THR A 294 4.15 -40.70 25.92
CA THR A 294 4.97 -41.68 26.66
C THR A 294 6.45 -41.62 26.25
N LYS A 295 6.76 -41.34 24.99
CA LYS A 295 8.15 -41.13 24.52
C LYS A 295 8.72 -39.78 24.99
N GLU A 296 7.90 -38.75 25.03
CA GLU A 296 8.21 -37.43 25.60
C GLU A 296 8.43 -37.48 27.13
N GLY A 297 7.78 -38.41 27.82
CA GLY A 297 7.73 -38.46 29.29
C GLY A 297 6.68 -37.52 29.91
N THR A 298 5.74 -37.02 29.09
CA THR A 298 4.68 -36.06 29.43
C THR A 298 3.31 -36.70 29.68
N TYR A 299 3.17 -38.02 29.44
CA TYR A 299 1.87 -38.71 29.41
C TYR A 299 1.02 -38.50 30.68
N GLU A 300 1.56 -38.69 31.88
CA GLU A 300 0.83 -38.50 33.12
C GLU A 300 0.32 -37.06 33.29
N GLU A 301 1.13 -36.06 32.95
CA GLU A 301 0.79 -34.63 33.02
C GLU A 301 -0.28 -34.25 31.98
N LYS A 302 -0.08 -34.67 30.72
CA LYS A 302 -1.06 -34.44 29.64
C LYS A 302 -2.37 -35.20 29.89
N ILE A 303 -2.36 -36.33 30.61
CA ILE A 303 -3.60 -37.00 31.06
C ILE A 303 -4.28 -36.22 32.19
N GLU A 304 -3.54 -35.70 33.18
CA GLU A 304 -4.13 -34.87 34.24
C GLU A 304 -4.75 -33.59 33.68
N LYS A 305 -4.07 -32.92 32.75
CA LYS A 305 -4.53 -31.67 32.14
C LYS A 305 -5.61 -31.88 31.05
N TYR A 306 -5.36 -32.78 30.09
CA TYR A 306 -6.16 -32.90 28.86
C TYR A 306 -7.03 -34.16 28.78
N GLY A 307 -6.86 -35.13 29.70
CA GLY A 307 -7.61 -36.39 29.72
C GLY A 307 -9.04 -36.30 30.25
N SER A 308 -9.51 -35.11 30.63
CA SER A 308 -10.81 -34.91 31.31
C SER A 308 -12.03 -34.84 30.39
N SER A 309 -11.87 -35.01 29.06
CA SER A 309 -12.98 -35.00 28.11
C SER A 309 -13.45 -36.41 27.70
N ASN A 310 -14.61 -36.51 27.04
CA ASN A 310 -15.27 -37.80 26.82
C ASN A 310 -15.60 -38.15 25.36
N THR A 311 -16.09 -37.23 24.51
CA THR A 311 -16.31 -37.49 23.07
C THR A 311 -15.20 -36.88 22.23
N VAL A 312 -15.09 -37.25 20.94
CA VAL A 312 -14.14 -36.65 19.99
C VAL A 312 -14.28 -35.12 19.97
N THR A 313 -15.48 -34.61 19.70
CA THR A 313 -15.82 -33.17 19.80
C THR A 313 -15.48 -32.58 21.16
N GLY A 314 -15.70 -33.33 22.25
CA GLY A 314 -15.32 -32.94 23.61
C GLY A 314 -13.82 -32.68 23.76
N TYR A 315 -12.97 -33.62 23.32
CA TYR A 315 -11.51 -33.46 23.39
C TYR A 315 -11.03 -32.32 22.49
N LEU A 316 -11.46 -32.28 21.22
CA LEU A 316 -11.12 -31.20 20.29
C LEU A 316 -11.49 -29.82 20.87
N THR A 317 -12.70 -29.68 21.43
CA THR A 317 -13.12 -28.48 22.16
C THR A 317 -12.18 -28.14 23.32
N SER A 318 -11.78 -29.14 24.11
CA SER A 318 -10.99 -28.96 25.33
C SER A 318 -9.54 -28.56 25.02
N TRP A 319 -8.96 -29.11 23.95
CA TRP A 319 -7.61 -28.78 23.50
C TRP A 319 -7.57 -27.38 22.88
N LEU A 320 -8.48 -27.07 21.94
CA LEU A 320 -8.54 -25.77 21.29
C LEU A 320 -8.85 -24.63 22.28
N ALA A 321 -9.81 -24.82 23.19
CA ALA A 321 -10.13 -23.82 24.22
C ALA A 321 -9.01 -23.62 25.26
N GLU A 322 -7.99 -24.48 25.31
CA GLU A 322 -6.82 -24.22 26.17
C GLU A 322 -5.83 -23.22 25.55
N TRP A 323 -5.73 -23.13 24.22
CA TRP A 323 -4.94 -22.06 23.57
C TRP A 323 -5.47 -20.68 23.97
N VAL A 324 -6.78 -20.53 23.97
CA VAL A 324 -7.49 -19.34 24.46
C VAL A 324 -7.19 -19.11 25.96
N ARG A 325 -7.32 -20.15 26.80
CA ARG A 325 -7.14 -20.03 28.27
C ARG A 325 -5.69 -19.75 28.69
N LYS A 326 -4.70 -20.25 27.93
CA LYS A 326 -3.27 -20.04 28.21
C LYS A 326 -2.79 -18.69 27.67
N TYR A 327 -3.06 -18.40 26.40
CA TYR A 327 -2.40 -17.29 25.69
C TYR A 327 -3.28 -16.05 25.51
N GLY A 328 -4.61 -16.16 25.56
CA GLY A 328 -5.52 -15.01 25.43
C GLY A 328 -6.04 -14.73 24.01
N VAL A 329 -5.83 -15.65 23.07
CA VAL A 329 -6.28 -15.58 21.67
C VAL A 329 -7.74 -15.12 21.58
N ASP A 330 -8.01 -14.05 20.81
CA ASP A 330 -9.34 -13.42 20.75
C ASP A 330 -10.36 -14.17 19.90
N GLY A 331 -9.92 -14.97 18.93
CA GLY A 331 -10.85 -15.67 18.05
C GLY A 331 -10.30 -16.83 17.21
N PHE A 332 -11.20 -17.48 16.48
CA PHE A 332 -10.87 -18.55 15.53
C PHE A 332 -11.48 -18.34 14.14
N ARG A 333 -10.69 -18.62 13.09
CA ARG A 333 -11.24 -19.05 11.79
C ARG A 333 -11.39 -20.55 11.82
N CYS A 334 -12.62 -21.03 11.62
CA CYS A 334 -12.94 -22.44 11.70
C CYS A 334 -12.90 -23.06 10.30
N ASP A 335 -11.88 -23.88 10.06
CA ASP A 335 -11.67 -24.62 8.83
C ASP A 335 -12.83 -25.58 8.52
N THR A 336 -13.18 -25.67 7.23
CA THR A 336 -14.13 -26.62 6.66
C THR A 336 -15.42 -26.75 7.47
N ALA A 337 -15.94 -25.63 7.98
CA ALA A 337 -17.06 -25.53 8.92
C ALA A 337 -18.36 -26.19 8.42
N LYS A 338 -18.49 -26.37 7.09
CA LYS A 338 -19.55 -27.14 6.41
C LYS A 338 -19.58 -28.63 6.78
N HIS A 339 -18.45 -29.20 7.20
CA HIS A 339 -18.23 -30.63 7.43
C HIS A 339 -18.35 -31.06 8.90
N VAL A 340 -18.60 -30.14 9.84
CA VAL A 340 -18.73 -30.41 11.28
C VAL A 340 -20.08 -29.89 11.78
N GLU A 341 -20.72 -30.56 12.75
CA GLU A 341 -22.04 -30.14 13.21
C GLU A 341 -22.03 -28.76 13.86
N LYS A 342 -23.10 -28.00 13.63
CA LYS A 342 -23.30 -26.70 14.27
C LYS A 342 -23.36 -26.80 15.80
N SER A 343 -23.85 -27.91 16.35
CA SER A 343 -23.77 -28.19 17.79
C SER A 343 -22.34 -28.36 18.31
N SER A 344 -21.46 -28.95 17.49
CA SER A 344 -20.03 -29.13 17.79
C SER A 344 -19.31 -27.78 17.77
N TRP A 345 -19.60 -26.93 16.77
CA TRP A 345 -19.13 -25.54 16.74
C TRP A 345 -19.64 -24.69 17.92
N LYS A 346 -20.91 -24.85 18.32
CA LYS A 346 -21.47 -24.10 19.46
C LYS A 346 -20.88 -24.55 20.80
N GLN A 347 -20.49 -25.81 20.91
CA GLN A 347 -19.74 -26.32 22.06
C GLN A 347 -18.35 -25.66 22.14
N LEU A 348 -17.64 -25.55 21.00
CA LEU A 348 -16.36 -24.83 20.93
C LEU A 348 -16.51 -23.35 21.32
N LYS A 349 -17.45 -22.62 20.68
CA LYS A 349 -17.76 -21.21 20.98
C LYS A 349 -17.96 -20.95 22.47
N THR A 350 -18.77 -21.79 23.11
CA THR A 350 -19.09 -21.64 24.54
C THR A 350 -17.84 -21.86 25.41
N ALA A 351 -17.05 -22.90 25.13
CA ALA A 351 -15.82 -23.19 25.86
C ALA A 351 -14.73 -22.13 25.67
N CYS A 352 -14.68 -21.45 24.51
CA CYS A 352 -13.71 -20.41 24.21
C CYS A 352 -14.09 -19.05 24.83
N VAL A 353 -15.39 -18.70 24.88
CA VAL A 353 -15.86 -17.55 25.67
C VAL A 353 -15.52 -17.72 27.16
N ASP A 354 -15.82 -18.89 27.74
CA ASP A 354 -15.42 -19.21 29.11
C ASP A 354 -13.89 -19.17 29.31
N ALA A 355 -13.11 -19.64 28.33
CA ALA A 355 -11.65 -19.64 28.37
C ALA A 355 -11.03 -18.23 28.32
N LEU A 356 -11.53 -17.34 27.47
CA LEU A 356 -11.03 -15.96 27.35
C LEU A 356 -11.38 -15.15 28.60
N ALA A 357 -12.57 -15.35 29.16
CA ALA A 357 -12.98 -14.77 30.43
C ALA A 357 -12.10 -15.26 31.60
N ASP A 358 -11.72 -16.54 31.63
CA ASP A 358 -10.72 -17.05 32.59
C ASP A 358 -9.33 -16.46 32.36
N TRP A 359 -8.86 -16.33 31.12
CA TRP A 359 -7.55 -15.75 30.81
C TRP A 359 -7.46 -14.28 31.24
N ARG A 360 -8.39 -13.42 30.83
CA ARG A 360 -8.41 -11.99 31.20
C ARG A 360 -8.44 -11.79 32.73
N LYS A 361 -9.23 -12.62 33.43
CA LYS A 361 -9.36 -12.64 34.89
C LYS A 361 -8.08 -13.08 35.62
N ASN A 362 -7.31 -14.00 35.02
CA ASN A 362 -6.07 -14.50 35.61
C ASN A 362 -4.85 -13.62 35.27
N ASN A 363 -4.92 -12.85 34.19
CA ASN A 363 -3.84 -11.99 33.68
C ASN A 363 -4.23 -10.49 33.65
N PRO A 364 -4.73 -9.89 34.76
CA PRO A 364 -5.31 -8.54 34.75
C PRO A 364 -4.32 -7.41 34.42
N ASP A 365 -3.02 -7.69 34.49
CA ASP A 365 -1.94 -6.75 34.15
C ASP A 365 -1.40 -6.95 32.72
N LYS A 366 -1.91 -7.93 31.94
CA LYS A 366 -1.50 -8.15 30.54
C LYS A 366 -2.22 -7.21 29.56
N PRO A 367 -1.60 -6.88 28.42
CA PRO A 367 -2.25 -6.26 27.27
C PRO A 367 -3.51 -7.03 26.82
N GLY A 368 -4.56 -6.34 26.38
CA GLY A 368 -5.84 -6.92 25.98
C GLY A 368 -6.70 -7.51 27.11
N ALA A 369 -6.19 -7.66 28.33
CA ALA A 369 -6.94 -8.22 29.46
C ALA A 369 -8.10 -7.32 29.96
N ASN A 370 -8.12 -6.05 29.56
CA ASN A 370 -9.16 -5.08 29.85
C ASN A 370 -10.23 -4.93 28.74
N TRP A 371 -10.06 -5.58 27.58
CA TRP A 371 -11.05 -5.54 26.49
C TRP A 371 -12.37 -6.22 26.86
N GLN A 372 -13.46 -5.76 26.26
CA GLN A 372 -14.84 -6.14 26.58
C GLN A 372 -15.48 -7.05 25.51
N GLN A 373 -14.90 -7.24 24.32
CA GLN A 373 -15.44 -8.20 23.34
C GLN A 373 -15.34 -9.64 23.86
N ASP A 374 -16.42 -10.40 23.71
CA ASP A 374 -16.41 -11.86 23.82
C ASP A 374 -15.52 -12.50 22.72
N PHE A 375 -15.08 -13.74 22.95
CA PHE A 375 -14.28 -14.52 21.98
C PHE A 375 -15.00 -14.65 20.63
N TRP A 376 -14.31 -14.39 19.52
CA TRP A 376 -14.89 -14.30 18.17
C TRP A 376 -14.68 -15.55 17.31
N MET A 377 -15.66 -15.89 16.45
CA MET A 377 -15.54 -17.01 15.51
C MET A 377 -16.07 -16.64 14.13
N THR A 378 -15.24 -16.86 13.11
CA THR A 378 -15.65 -16.89 11.70
C THR A 378 -15.60 -18.31 11.14
N GLY A 379 -16.61 -18.70 10.35
CA GLY A 379 -16.69 -20.03 9.75
C GLY A 379 -16.35 -20.04 8.26
N GLU A 380 -15.51 -20.97 7.85
CA GLU A 380 -15.27 -21.26 6.44
C GLU A 380 -16.30 -22.29 5.94
N ALA A 381 -17.35 -21.82 5.27
CA ALA A 381 -18.25 -22.70 4.54
C ALA A 381 -18.42 -22.18 3.12
N TRP A 382 -18.04 -23.01 2.14
CA TRP A 382 -18.30 -22.74 0.73
C TRP A 382 -19.80 -22.59 0.49
N ASP A 383 -20.16 -21.81 -0.55
CA ASP A 383 -21.53 -21.36 -0.85
C ASP A 383 -22.11 -20.30 0.13
N LYS A 384 -21.28 -19.62 0.93
CA LYS A 384 -21.72 -18.51 1.81
C LYS A 384 -21.53 -17.12 1.19
N GLY A 385 -22.45 -16.24 1.55
CA GLY A 385 -22.42 -14.80 1.27
C GLY A 385 -22.81 -13.99 2.52
N VAL A 386 -23.22 -12.74 2.35
CA VAL A 386 -23.61 -11.82 3.45
C VAL A 386 -24.97 -12.13 4.10
N GLY A 387 -25.37 -13.41 4.14
CA GLY A 387 -26.68 -13.84 4.64
C GLY A 387 -26.63 -14.42 6.05
N TYR A 388 -27.50 -13.92 6.94
CA TYR A 388 -27.63 -14.43 8.31
C TYR A 388 -28.48 -15.71 8.39
N ASP A 389 -27.90 -16.81 8.89
CA ASP A 389 -28.53 -18.15 8.86
C ASP A 389 -28.33 -19.02 10.13
N GLU A 390 -28.32 -20.35 9.94
CA GLU A 390 -28.12 -21.35 10.99
C GLU A 390 -26.68 -21.47 11.51
N TYR A 391 -25.64 -21.00 10.81
CA TYR A 391 -24.28 -20.97 11.37
C TYR A 391 -24.20 -19.98 12.54
N TYR A 392 -24.80 -18.80 12.38
CA TYR A 392 -24.94 -17.82 13.46
C TYR A 392 -25.87 -18.35 14.57
N THR A 393 -27.10 -18.73 14.24
CA THR A 393 -28.14 -19.07 15.25
C THR A 393 -27.97 -20.40 15.96
N GLN A 394 -27.36 -21.40 15.31
CA GLN A 394 -27.16 -22.73 15.88
C GLN A 394 -25.68 -23.04 16.12
N GLY A 395 -24.78 -22.59 15.25
CA GLY A 395 -23.33 -22.72 15.42
C GLY A 395 -22.73 -21.72 16.40
N GLY A 396 -23.34 -20.54 16.56
CA GLY A 396 -22.82 -19.48 17.41
C GLY A 396 -21.62 -18.74 16.83
N PHE A 397 -21.43 -18.82 15.52
CA PHE A 397 -20.53 -17.96 14.77
C PHE A 397 -20.99 -16.49 14.84
N ASP A 398 -20.04 -15.56 14.92
CA ASP A 398 -20.28 -14.12 14.85
C ASP A 398 -20.11 -13.62 13.40
N SER A 399 -19.33 -14.34 12.61
CA SER A 399 -19.08 -14.08 11.19
C SER A 399 -19.01 -15.37 10.36
N MET A 400 -19.13 -15.24 9.04
CA MET A 400 -18.80 -16.30 8.08
C MET A 400 -18.00 -15.68 6.93
N ILE A 401 -17.13 -16.48 6.32
CA ILE A 401 -16.38 -16.07 5.12
C ILE A 401 -17.35 -15.85 3.95
N ASN A 402 -17.25 -14.68 3.31
CA ASN A 402 -18.13 -14.22 2.24
C ASN A 402 -17.56 -14.55 0.85
N PHE A 403 -17.90 -15.72 0.33
CA PHE A 403 -17.48 -16.21 -0.99
C PHE A 403 -18.16 -15.49 -2.18
N GLU A 404 -19.01 -14.47 -1.96
CA GLU A 404 -19.47 -13.61 -3.04
C GLU A 404 -18.36 -12.69 -3.58
N THR A 405 -17.28 -12.44 -2.81
CA THR A 405 -16.32 -11.33 -3.04
C THR A 405 -15.00 -11.69 -3.71
N TRP A 406 -14.70 -12.98 -3.88
CA TRP A 406 -13.45 -13.44 -4.51
C TRP A 406 -13.24 -12.86 -5.91
N GLY A 407 -12.08 -12.22 -6.11
CA GLY A 407 -11.70 -11.59 -7.38
C GLY A 407 -12.19 -10.14 -7.54
N ALA A 408 -11.26 -9.26 -7.95
CA ALA A 408 -11.51 -7.85 -8.29
C ALA A 408 -12.80 -7.56 -9.09
N GLY A 409 -13.20 -8.46 -9.99
CA GLY A 409 -14.38 -8.29 -10.84
C GLY A 409 -15.71 -8.14 -10.10
N VAL A 410 -15.79 -8.51 -8.82
CA VAL A 410 -16.97 -8.28 -7.97
C VAL A 410 -17.10 -6.79 -7.60
N PHE A 411 -15.98 -6.14 -7.32
CA PHE A 411 -15.88 -4.73 -6.89
C PHE A 411 -15.79 -3.73 -8.05
N ALA A 412 -15.99 -4.18 -9.30
CA ALA A 412 -16.00 -3.31 -10.48
C ALA A 412 -16.96 -2.10 -10.33
N SER A 413 -16.58 -0.94 -10.89
CA SER A 413 -17.27 0.34 -10.67
C SER A 413 -18.75 0.35 -11.09
N SER A 414 -19.13 -0.48 -12.07
CA SER A 414 -20.52 -0.69 -12.49
C SER A 414 -21.37 -1.52 -11.51
N ARG A 415 -20.77 -2.07 -10.45
CA ARG A 415 -21.41 -2.96 -9.46
C ARG A 415 -21.26 -2.48 -8.02
N VAL A 416 -20.14 -1.86 -7.68
CA VAL A 416 -19.74 -1.55 -6.29
C VAL A 416 -20.79 -0.74 -5.51
N ALA A 417 -21.50 0.20 -6.16
CA ALA A 417 -22.60 0.95 -5.55
C ALA A 417 -23.74 0.05 -5.03
N GLY A 418 -24.18 -0.90 -5.85
CA GLY A 418 -25.23 -1.86 -5.47
C GLY A 418 -24.74 -2.98 -4.56
N LEU A 419 -23.43 -3.24 -4.56
CA LEU A 419 -22.77 -4.14 -3.61
C LEU A 419 -22.77 -3.53 -2.21
N TYR A 420 -22.29 -2.30 -2.07
CA TYR A 420 -22.22 -1.58 -0.79
C TYR A 420 -23.60 -1.36 -0.16
N GLN A 421 -24.62 -0.97 -0.95
CA GLN A 421 -25.97 -0.85 -0.39
C GLN A 421 -26.48 -2.21 0.12
N ARG A 422 -26.37 -3.30 -0.67
CA ARG A 422 -26.79 -4.63 -0.22
C ARG A 422 -26.06 -5.07 1.06
N TYR A 423 -24.76 -4.83 1.15
CA TYR A 423 -23.95 -5.32 2.26
C TYR A 423 -24.27 -4.53 3.53
N ALA A 424 -24.35 -3.20 3.46
CA ALA A 424 -24.78 -2.40 4.60
C ALA A 424 -26.22 -2.74 5.02
N ASP A 425 -27.15 -2.94 4.07
CA ASP A 425 -28.54 -3.29 4.36
C ASP A 425 -28.64 -4.64 5.10
N GLU A 426 -28.00 -5.70 4.60
CA GLU A 426 -28.02 -7.05 5.20
C GLU A 426 -27.33 -7.06 6.58
N ILE A 427 -26.14 -6.46 6.70
CA ILE A 427 -25.38 -6.40 7.95
C ILE A 427 -26.17 -5.64 9.03
N ASN A 428 -26.78 -4.51 8.68
CA ASN A 428 -27.62 -3.75 9.60
C ASN A 428 -29.02 -4.36 9.85
N THR A 429 -29.35 -5.56 9.31
CA THR A 429 -30.59 -6.25 9.70
C THR A 429 -30.61 -6.65 11.17
N LYS A 430 -29.44 -6.79 11.81
CA LYS A 430 -29.29 -7.27 13.19
C LYS A 430 -28.15 -6.59 13.92
N GLU A 431 -28.32 -6.55 15.24
CA GLU A 431 -27.24 -6.32 16.20
C GLU A 431 -26.29 -7.54 16.19
N ASP A 432 -24.99 -7.30 16.38
CA ASP A 432 -23.92 -8.32 16.42
C ASP A 432 -23.71 -9.19 15.15
N PHE A 433 -24.28 -8.82 13.99
CA PHE A 433 -24.09 -9.57 12.73
C PHE A 433 -23.00 -8.96 11.86
N ASN A 434 -21.99 -9.76 11.48
CA ASN A 434 -21.06 -9.40 10.42
C ASN A 434 -20.77 -10.58 9.46
N ALA A 435 -20.13 -10.30 8.32
CA ALA A 435 -19.57 -11.27 7.38
C ALA A 435 -18.17 -10.82 6.94
N LEU A 436 -17.26 -11.77 6.69
CA LEU A 436 -15.86 -11.49 6.38
C LEU A 436 -15.60 -11.56 4.86
N SER A 437 -15.48 -10.41 4.21
CA SER A 437 -15.24 -10.29 2.77
C SER A 437 -13.76 -10.37 2.42
N PHE A 438 -13.42 -10.97 1.27
CA PHE A 438 -12.04 -11.14 0.80
C PHE A 438 -11.97 -11.00 -0.73
N ILE A 439 -10.87 -10.45 -1.26
CA ILE A 439 -10.59 -10.48 -2.71
C ILE A 439 -9.62 -11.59 -3.12
N SER A 440 -8.82 -12.11 -2.18
CA SER A 440 -7.81 -13.16 -2.38
C SER A 440 -7.80 -14.14 -1.21
N SER A 441 -7.38 -15.39 -1.44
CA SER A 441 -7.21 -16.38 -0.37
C SER A 441 -6.19 -17.47 -0.73
N HIS A 442 -5.90 -18.34 0.25
CA HIS A 442 -4.97 -19.45 0.10
C HIS A 442 -5.46 -20.60 -0.80
N ASP A 443 -6.75 -20.59 -1.19
CA ASP A 443 -7.43 -21.71 -1.89
C ASP A 443 -8.19 -21.30 -3.17
N ALA A 444 -8.51 -20.02 -3.33
CA ALA A 444 -9.57 -19.59 -4.24
C ALA A 444 -9.11 -18.67 -5.39
N LEU A 445 -8.15 -17.77 -5.15
CA LEU A 445 -7.31 -17.04 -6.14
C LEU A 445 -6.42 -16.00 -5.44
N LEU A 446 -5.45 -15.45 -6.18
CA LEU A 446 -4.83 -14.15 -5.89
C LEU A 446 -5.39 -13.08 -6.83
N THR A 447 -5.97 -12.01 -6.28
CA THR A 447 -6.33 -10.81 -7.04
C THR A 447 -5.06 -10.02 -7.35
N ARG A 448 -4.76 -9.87 -8.63
CA ARG A 448 -3.58 -9.14 -9.13
C ARG A 448 -3.93 -8.33 -10.37
N GLY A 449 -3.12 -7.33 -10.66
CA GLY A 449 -3.28 -6.49 -11.85
C GLY A 449 -2.07 -5.60 -12.10
N ASP A 450 -2.25 -4.55 -12.88
CA ASP A 450 -1.33 -3.41 -12.83
C ASP A 450 -1.59 -2.55 -11.57
N THR A 451 -0.70 -1.60 -11.31
CA THR A 451 -0.77 -0.69 -10.16
C THR A 451 -2.10 0.07 -10.10
N SER A 452 -2.67 0.49 -11.25
CA SER A 452 -3.97 1.18 -11.31
C SER A 452 -5.14 0.29 -10.90
N ALA A 453 -5.13 -0.97 -11.34
CA ALA A 453 -6.11 -1.97 -10.92
C ALA A 453 -6.02 -2.26 -9.41
N MET A 454 -4.80 -2.41 -8.87
CA MET A 454 -4.62 -2.69 -7.45
C MET A 454 -4.90 -1.48 -6.54
N ILE A 455 -4.70 -0.25 -7.03
CA ILE A 455 -5.18 0.99 -6.41
C ILE A 455 -6.72 0.99 -6.34
N TYR A 456 -7.40 0.76 -7.48
CA TYR A 456 -8.87 0.72 -7.49
C TYR A 456 -9.41 -0.39 -6.58
N ASN A 457 -8.81 -1.58 -6.59
CA ASN A 457 -9.20 -2.69 -5.74
C ASN A 457 -9.04 -2.37 -4.26
N GLY A 458 -7.93 -1.72 -3.84
CA GLY A 458 -7.75 -1.29 -2.44
C GLY A 458 -8.87 -0.36 -1.98
N SER A 459 -9.19 0.67 -2.78
CA SER A 459 -10.30 1.59 -2.51
C SER A 459 -11.67 0.90 -2.48
N ALA A 460 -11.91 -0.05 -3.38
CA ALA A 460 -13.21 -0.72 -3.51
C ALA A 460 -13.39 -1.91 -2.56
N PHE A 461 -12.31 -2.45 -2.00
CA PHE A 461 -12.34 -3.55 -1.05
C PHE A 461 -12.38 -3.05 0.41
N LEU A 462 -11.44 -2.17 0.79
CA LEU A 462 -11.30 -1.73 2.18
C LEU A 462 -12.49 -0.84 2.64
N LEU A 463 -13.16 -0.15 1.71
CA LEU A 463 -14.36 0.63 2.00
C LEU A 463 -15.67 -0.19 1.93
N ALA A 464 -15.59 -1.52 1.81
CA ALA A 464 -16.74 -2.40 1.86
C ALA A 464 -17.37 -2.44 3.28
N PRO A 465 -18.71 -2.44 3.39
CA PRO A 465 -19.39 -2.74 4.64
C PRO A 465 -19.10 -4.16 5.12
N GLY A 466 -19.10 -4.33 6.43
CA GLY A 466 -18.69 -5.54 7.13
C GLY A 466 -17.18 -5.69 7.29
N GLY A 467 -16.77 -6.83 7.81
CA GLY A 467 -15.36 -7.18 8.03
C GLY A 467 -14.64 -7.47 6.70
N VAL A 468 -13.36 -7.12 6.63
CA VAL A 468 -12.51 -7.41 5.45
C VAL A 468 -11.30 -8.26 5.85
N GLN A 469 -10.90 -9.16 4.96
CA GLN A 469 -9.72 -10.02 5.08
C GLN A 469 -8.73 -9.72 3.96
N ILE A 470 -7.68 -8.95 4.26
CA ILE A 470 -6.50 -8.81 3.40
C ILE A 470 -5.77 -10.15 3.43
N TYR A 471 -5.42 -10.72 2.27
CA TYR A 471 -4.51 -11.86 2.21
C TYR A 471 -3.10 -11.35 1.91
N TYR A 472 -2.10 -11.82 2.66
CA TYR A 472 -0.76 -11.23 2.61
C TYR A 472 -0.24 -10.98 1.19
N GLY A 473 0.21 -9.76 0.91
CA GLY A 473 0.69 -9.35 -0.40
C GLY A 473 -0.37 -8.82 -1.39
N ASP A 474 -1.66 -8.74 -1.02
CA ASP A 474 -2.66 -7.99 -1.80
C ASP A 474 -2.24 -6.50 -1.91
N GLU A 475 -1.82 -5.92 -0.79
CA GLU A 475 -1.32 -4.56 -0.62
C GLU A 475 0.01 -4.26 -1.34
N SER A 476 0.70 -5.29 -1.85
CA SER A 476 2.00 -5.20 -2.51
C SER A 476 2.03 -5.81 -3.92
N ASN A 477 0.88 -6.30 -4.40
CA ASN A 477 0.71 -7.01 -5.67
C ASN A 477 1.58 -8.30 -5.79
N ARG A 478 1.79 -9.02 -4.68
CA ARG A 478 2.63 -10.24 -4.56
C ARG A 478 2.39 -11.24 -5.70
N PRO A 479 3.44 -11.73 -6.40
CA PRO A 479 3.29 -12.72 -7.46
C PRO A 479 2.83 -14.09 -6.94
N MET A 480 2.10 -14.84 -7.77
CA MET A 480 1.92 -16.29 -7.59
C MET A 480 3.27 -17.02 -7.61
N PHE A 481 3.28 -18.27 -7.15
CA PHE A 481 4.47 -19.12 -7.17
C PHE A 481 5.00 -19.34 -8.61
N ASP A 482 6.26 -19.01 -8.89
CA ASP A 482 6.81 -19.11 -10.25
C ASP A 482 6.97 -20.57 -10.73
N GLY A 483 6.75 -20.79 -12.02
CA GLY A 483 6.78 -22.10 -12.65
C GLY A 483 5.65 -23.07 -12.25
N LEU A 484 4.83 -22.76 -11.24
CA LEU A 484 3.70 -23.60 -10.81
C LEU A 484 2.40 -23.16 -11.49
N ALA A 485 1.67 -24.12 -12.06
CA ALA A 485 0.38 -23.86 -12.68
C ALA A 485 -0.70 -23.52 -11.64
N PHE A 486 -1.66 -22.69 -12.02
CA PHE A 486 -2.81 -22.32 -11.17
C PHE A 486 -3.58 -23.56 -10.72
N ASP A 487 -3.67 -23.76 -9.40
CA ASP A 487 -4.23 -24.95 -8.75
C ASP A 487 -5.24 -24.63 -7.65
N GLY A 488 -5.67 -23.38 -7.52
CA GLY A 488 -6.52 -22.90 -6.41
C GLY A 488 -7.87 -22.34 -6.87
N ALA A 489 -8.86 -23.22 -7.04
CA ALA A 489 -10.30 -22.90 -7.03
C ALA A 489 -11.09 -24.17 -6.67
N GLY A 490 -10.83 -24.73 -5.49
CA GLY A 490 -11.20 -26.12 -5.15
C GLY A 490 -10.14 -27.15 -5.57
N GLY A 491 -8.88 -26.74 -5.60
CA GLY A 491 -7.70 -27.61 -5.74
C GLY A 491 -6.71 -27.36 -4.60
N SER A 492 -5.45 -27.78 -4.74
CA SER A 492 -4.46 -27.75 -3.64
C SER A 492 -3.96 -26.35 -3.25
N GLY A 493 -4.16 -25.34 -4.09
CA GLY A 493 -3.87 -23.92 -3.79
C GLY A 493 -2.39 -23.54 -3.64
N HIS A 494 -1.43 -24.44 -3.87
CA HIS A 494 0.00 -24.19 -3.64
C HIS A 494 0.54 -23.01 -4.46
N SER A 495 -0.01 -22.76 -5.66
CA SER A 495 0.36 -21.63 -6.52
C SER A 495 -0.01 -20.26 -5.96
N LEU A 496 -0.94 -20.20 -4.98
CA LEU A 496 -1.41 -18.98 -4.31
C LEU A 496 -0.61 -18.64 -3.03
N ARG A 497 0.42 -19.44 -2.72
CA ARG A 497 1.10 -19.48 -1.41
C ARG A 497 2.62 -19.24 -1.53
N SER A 498 3.04 -18.47 -2.52
CA SER A 498 4.39 -17.88 -2.63
C SER A 498 4.71 -16.98 -1.43
N ASP A 499 6.00 -16.85 -1.13
CA ASP A 499 6.49 -16.06 0.00
C ASP A 499 6.16 -14.57 -0.12
N MET A 500 6.09 -13.90 1.04
CA MET A 500 5.85 -12.46 1.10
C MET A 500 7.00 -11.68 0.43
N ASN A 501 6.65 -10.78 -0.48
CA ASN A 501 7.58 -10.11 -1.39
C ASN A 501 8.30 -8.90 -0.75
N TRP A 502 8.85 -9.04 0.46
CA TRP A 502 9.52 -7.96 1.20
C TRP A 502 10.58 -7.20 0.39
N ASP A 503 11.43 -7.92 -0.35
CA ASP A 503 12.47 -7.34 -1.21
C ASP A 503 11.93 -6.68 -2.50
N SER A 504 10.62 -6.81 -2.79
CA SER A 504 9.98 -6.30 -4.02
C SER A 504 8.50 -5.91 -3.84
N LEU A 505 8.21 -5.17 -2.76
CA LEU A 505 6.89 -4.58 -2.53
C LEU A 505 6.58 -3.48 -3.56
N ASP A 506 5.40 -3.49 -4.19
CA ASP A 506 4.92 -2.32 -4.96
C ASP A 506 4.57 -1.18 -3.99
N GLN A 507 5.53 -0.29 -3.76
CA GLN A 507 5.42 0.88 -2.87
C GLN A 507 4.28 1.84 -3.27
N THR A 508 3.82 1.82 -4.53
CA THR A 508 2.72 2.67 -5.00
C THR A 508 1.37 2.09 -4.60
N VAL A 509 1.22 0.76 -4.70
CA VAL A 509 0.04 0.05 -4.18
C VAL A 509 0.03 0.11 -2.65
N LEU A 510 1.17 -0.15 -2.00
CA LEU A 510 1.29 -0.16 -0.54
C LEU A 510 0.89 1.19 0.07
N ALA A 511 1.46 2.30 -0.42
CA ALA A 511 1.13 3.64 0.07
C ALA A 511 -0.34 4.06 -0.21
N HIS A 512 -1.01 3.44 -1.19
CA HIS A 512 -2.45 3.60 -1.39
C HIS A 512 -3.26 2.78 -0.38
N TRP A 513 -2.92 1.50 -0.22
CA TRP A 513 -3.61 0.58 0.69
C TRP A 513 -3.50 1.03 2.15
N GLN A 514 -2.32 1.49 2.57
CA GLN A 514 -2.12 2.11 3.89
C GLN A 514 -3.11 3.27 4.11
N LYS A 515 -3.23 4.24 3.18
CA LYS A 515 -4.15 5.37 3.32
C LYS A 515 -5.61 4.98 3.49
N VAL A 516 -6.09 4.03 2.68
CA VAL A 516 -7.49 3.58 2.74
C VAL A 516 -7.71 2.71 3.99
N GLY A 517 -6.70 1.93 4.39
CA GLY A 517 -6.70 1.10 5.60
C GLY A 517 -6.75 1.92 6.89
N GLN A 518 -5.92 2.98 7.01
CA GLN A 518 -6.01 3.95 8.12
C GLN A 518 -7.42 4.54 8.22
N PHE A 519 -7.95 5.07 7.10
CA PHE A 519 -9.28 5.67 7.08
C PHE A 519 -10.40 4.68 7.41
N ARG A 520 -10.23 3.38 7.09
CA ARG A 520 -11.13 2.33 7.56
C ARG A 520 -10.99 2.12 9.07
N ASN A 521 -9.78 2.00 9.59
CA ASN A 521 -9.50 1.76 11.01
C ASN A 521 -10.05 2.89 11.90
N ASP A 522 -9.82 4.15 11.50
CA ASP A 522 -10.25 5.34 12.22
C ASP A 522 -11.77 5.55 12.25
N HIS A 523 -12.51 4.92 11.32
CA HIS A 523 -13.95 5.13 11.13
C HIS A 523 -14.77 3.83 11.14
N VAL A 524 -15.31 3.50 12.32
CA VAL A 524 -16.25 2.37 12.55
C VAL A 524 -17.43 2.37 11.56
N ALA A 525 -17.84 3.53 11.05
CA ALA A 525 -18.91 3.64 10.08
C ALA A 525 -18.57 2.95 8.75
N VAL A 526 -17.30 2.78 8.36
CA VAL A 526 -16.91 2.18 7.07
C VAL A 526 -17.44 0.74 6.93
N GLY A 527 -17.15 -0.11 7.92
CA GLY A 527 -17.66 -1.48 8.02
C GLY A 527 -19.05 -1.58 8.65
N GLY A 528 -19.24 -1.04 9.85
CA GLY A 528 -20.45 -1.26 10.66
C GLY A 528 -21.62 -0.30 10.41
N GLY A 529 -21.43 0.74 9.59
CA GLY A 529 -22.40 1.81 9.35
C GLY A 529 -23.45 1.50 8.28
N SER A 530 -24.43 2.39 8.15
CA SER A 530 -25.41 2.34 7.07
C SER A 530 -24.88 3.01 5.79
N ASN A 531 -25.17 2.46 4.60
CA ASN A 531 -24.77 3.06 3.32
C ASN A 531 -25.81 4.07 2.83
N THR A 532 -25.36 5.26 2.43
CA THR A 532 -26.15 6.21 1.64
C THR A 532 -25.40 6.55 0.36
N MET A 533 -25.98 6.28 -0.81
CA MET A 533 -25.37 6.69 -2.09
C MET A 533 -25.47 8.21 -2.27
N LEU A 534 -24.38 8.85 -2.70
CA LEU A 534 -24.31 10.29 -2.98
C LEU A 534 -24.27 10.57 -4.48
N SER A 535 -24.53 11.82 -4.87
CA SER A 535 -24.31 12.29 -6.24
C SER A 535 -22.94 12.95 -6.35
N ALA A 536 -22.18 12.64 -7.40
CA ALA A 536 -20.92 13.30 -7.71
C ALA A 536 -20.77 13.54 -9.22
N THR A 537 -19.88 14.47 -9.61
CA THR A 537 -19.61 14.75 -11.04
C THR A 537 -18.95 13.58 -11.78
N ASN A 538 -18.16 12.76 -11.08
CA ASN A 538 -17.57 11.52 -11.59
C ASN A 538 -17.14 10.60 -10.42
N GLY A 539 -16.89 9.32 -10.70
CA GLY A 539 -16.63 8.28 -9.71
C GLY A 539 -17.89 7.77 -9.01
N VAL A 540 -17.73 6.77 -8.12
CA VAL A 540 -18.82 6.26 -7.28
C VAL A 540 -18.71 6.91 -5.90
N ALA A 541 -19.67 7.78 -5.57
CA ALA A 541 -19.70 8.53 -4.33
C ALA A 541 -20.73 7.98 -3.34
N PHE A 542 -20.36 7.86 -2.07
CA PHE A 542 -21.21 7.31 -1.02
C PHE A 542 -20.84 7.88 0.36
N ALA A 543 -21.77 7.76 1.31
CA ALA A 543 -21.59 8.04 2.72
C ALA A 543 -21.80 6.79 3.56
N ARG A 544 -21.26 6.85 4.78
CA ARG A 544 -21.47 5.93 5.88
C ARG A 544 -21.89 6.72 7.12
N THR A 545 -22.81 6.16 7.91
CA THR A 545 -23.18 6.70 9.22
C THR A 545 -23.33 5.57 10.24
N TYR A 546 -22.80 5.79 11.44
CA TYR A 546 -22.91 4.92 12.60
C TYR A 546 -23.43 5.75 13.77
N ASP A 547 -24.45 5.25 14.47
CA ASP A 547 -25.00 5.83 15.69
C ASP A 547 -25.56 4.67 16.53
N LYS A 548 -24.65 3.94 17.17
CA LYS A 548 -24.92 2.74 17.99
C LYS A 548 -23.99 2.75 19.20
N ASN A 549 -24.43 2.14 20.30
CA ASN A 549 -23.58 1.78 21.45
C ASN A 549 -22.79 2.94 22.09
N GLY A 550 -23.26 4.18 21.91
CA GLY A 550 -22.63 5.40 22.43
C GLY A 550 -21.59 6.04 21.51
N VAL A 551 -21.32 5.44 20.34
CA VAL A 551 -20.41 5.95 19.33
C VAL A 551 -21.21 6.51 18.16
N SER A 552 -20.86 7.72 17.73
CA SER A 552 -21.41 8.36 16.53
C SER A 552 -20.26 8.73 15.60
N ASP A 553 -20.34 8.23 14.36
CA ASP A 553 -19.31 8.38 13.33
C ASP A 553 -19.98 8.55 11.95
N LYS A 554 -19.36 9.33 11.07
CA LYS A 554 -19.88 9.60 9.72
C LYS A 554 -18.77 10.04 8.77
N VAL A 555 -18.75 9.39 7.61
CA VAL A 555 -17.77 9.63 6.55
C VAL A 555 -18.42 9.56 5.18
N ALA A 556 -17.72 10.07 4.17
CA ALA A 556 -18.04 9.86 2.77
C ALA A 556 -16.78 9.54 1.97
N ALA A 557 -16.94 8.99 0.78
CA ALA A 557 -15.82 8.73 -0.11
C ALA A 557 -16.26 8.78 -1.58
N VAL A 558 -15.28 8.95 -2.46
CA VAL A 558 -15.41 8.72 -3.91
C VAL A 558 -14.34 7.73 -4.34
N ILE A 559 -14.73 6.70 -5.09
CA ILE A 559 -13.82 5.71 -5.66
C ILE A 559 -13.96 5.63 -7.18
N GLY A 560 -12.85 5.40 -7.88
CA GLY A 560 -12.84 5.30 -9.35
C GLY A 560 -13.20 6.60 -10.07
N ALA A 561 -12.88 7.75 -9.47
CA ALA A 561 -12.95 9.03 -10.16
C ALA A 561 -11.78 9.17 -11.16
N SER A 562 -11.98 9.92 -12.25
CA SER A 562 -10.92 10.31 -13.18
C SER A 562 -9.78 11.01 -12.44
N SER A 563 -8.53 10.60 -12.68
CA SER A 563 -7.35 11.15 -11.98
C SER A 563 -7.16 12.65 -12.20
N ASN A 564 -6.79 13.35 -11.13
CA ASN A 564 -6.50 14.79 -11.06
C ASN A 564 -7.68 15.69 -11.47
N ALA A 565 -8.91 15.23 -11.28
CA ALA A 565 -10.14 15.96 -11.62
C ALA A 565 -10.83 16.54 -10.38
N ASP A 566 -11.43 17.72 -10.52
CA ASP A 566 -12.23 18.33 -9.45
C ASP A 566 -13.61 17.66 -9.39
N ILE A 567 -13.82 16.88 -8.33
CA ILE A 567 -15.05 16.14 -8.07
C ILE A 567 -15.92 16.94 -7.11
N THR A 568 -17.11 17.34 -7.58
CA THR A 568 -18.11 18.00 -6.75
C THR A 568 -19.12 16.96 -6.29
N LEU A 569 -19.30 16.83 -4.98
CA LEU A 569 -20.25 15.94 -4.32
C LEU A 569 -21.45 16.74 -3.81
N ASP A 570 -22.65 16.14 -3.88
CA ASP A 570 -23.79 16.52 -3.05
C ASP A 570 -23.69 15.78 -1.71
N VAL A 571 -23.58 16.54 -0.63
CA VAL A 571 -23.40 16.06 0.76
C VAL A 571 -24.54 16.52 1.69
N SER A 572 -25.57 17.15 1.13
CA SER A 572 -26.69 17.77 1.85
C SER A 572 -27.54 16.83 2.69
N SER A 573 -27.43 15.53 2.45
CA SER A 573 -28.09 14.46 3.21
C SER A 573 -27.36 14.08 4.52
N ILE A 574 -26.10 14.49 4.68
CA ILE A 574 -25.22 14.07 5.79
C ILE A 574 -24.65 15.27 6.57
N TRP A 575 -24.38 16.39 5.87
CA TRP A 575 -23.80 17.60 6.44
C TRP A 575 -24.55 18.87 6.02
N SER A 576 -24.50 19.90 6.86
CA SER A 576 -25.16 21.19 6.65
C SER A 576 -24.24 22.26 6.06
N ASP A 577 -24.81 23.25 5.37
CA ASP A 577 -24.06 24.42 4.88
C ASP A 577 -23.26 25.11 6.00
N GLY A 578 -22.05 25.54 5.67
CA GLY A 578 -21.11 26.16 6.60
C GLY A 578 -20.33 25.18 7.47
N GLN A 579 -20.60 23.86 7.42
CA GLN A 579 -19.68 22.87 7.97
C GLN A 579 -18.42 22.75 7.10
N GLN A 580 -17.28 22.45 7.73
CA GLN A 580 -16.04 22.11 7.03
C GLN A 580 -15.88 20.59 6.97
N LEU A 581 -15.38 20.10 5.83
CA LEU A 581 -15.02 18.71 5.60
C LEU A 581 -13.57 18.63 5.12
N MET A 582 -12.92 17.51 5.38
CA MET A 582 -11.52 17.25 5.04
C MET A 582 -11.40 16.01 4.16
N ASN A 583 -10.65 16.08 3.06
CA ASN A 583 -10.20 14.91 2.31
C ASN A 583 -8.94 14.35 2.98
N THR A 584 -9.03 13.24 3.70
CA THR A 584 -7.89 12.60 4.37
C THR A 584 -6.87 12.04 3.38
N TYR A 585 -7.25 11.83 2.12
CA TYR A 585 -6.36 11.25 1.11
C TYR A 585 -5.23 12.21 0.68
N ASP A 586 -5.47 13.53 0.70
CA ASP A 586 -4.47 14.58 0.37
C ASP A 586 -4.34 15.68 1.44
N HIS A 587 -5.15 15.60 2.51
CA HIS A 587 -5.29 16.53 3.63
C HIS A 587 -5.84 17.92 3.26
N THR A 588 -6.48 18.07 2.09
CA THR A 588 -7.21 19.29 1.71
C THR A 588 -8.56 19.41 2.43
N SER A 589 -9.16 20.61 2.47
CA SER A 589 -10.47 20.86 3.09
C SER A 589 -11.39 21.73 2.25
N ALA A 590 -12.70 21.54 2.38
CA ALA A 590 -13.74 22.31 1.73
C ALA A 590 -14.87 22.67 2.71
N ILE A 591 -15.56 23.79 2.48
CA ILE A 591 -16.74 24.22 3.26
C ILE A 591 -18.00 23.86 2.47
N VAL A 592 -18.94 23.16 3.12
CA VAL A 592 -20.25 22.81 2.54
C VAL A 592 -20.99 24.08 2.15
N THR A 593 -21.29 24.22 0.86
CA THR A 593 -21.94 25.40 0.26
C THR A 593 -22.99 24.95 -0.74
N ASP A 594 -24.22 25.45 -0.61
CA ASP A 594 -25.40 24.99 -1.38
C ASP A 594 -25.56 23.45 -1.36
N GLY A 595 -25.26 22.84 -0.20
CA GLY A 595 -25.30 21.39 0.03
C GLY A 595 -24.11 20.60 -0.52
N LYS A 596 -23.06 21.26 -1.02
CA LYS A 596 -21.98 20.62 -1.82
C LYS A 596 -20.58 20.94 -1.33
N VAL A 597 -19.65 20.04 -1.67
CA VAL A 597 -18.19 20.24 -1.55
C VAL A 597 -17.49 19.80 -2.83
N THR A 598 -16.32 20.37 -3.10
CA THR A 598 -15.47 20.01 -4.25
C THR A 598 -14.07 19.68 -3.75
N PHE A 599 -13.57 18.51 -4.13
CA PHE A 599 -12.21 18.03 -3.84
C PHE A 599 -11.56 17.54 -5.14
N ASN A 600 -10.23 17.64 -5.25
CA ASN A 600 -9.54 17.01 -6.38
C ASN A 600 -9.35 15.50 -6.09
N SER A 601 -9.47 14.66 -7.11
CA SER A 601 -9.34 13.20 -6.99
C SER A 601 -7.89 12.69 -6.89
N GLY A 602 -6.91 13.56 -7.18
CA GLY A 602 -5.49 13.22 -7.23
C GLY A 602 -5.14 12.16 -8.27
N GLU A 603 -3.88 11.73 -8.28
CA GLU A 603 -3.36 10.73 -9.24
C GLU A 603 -4.14 9.39 -9.18
N ASN A 604 -4.70 9.05 -8.01
CA ASN A 604 -5.28 7.73 -7.69
C ASN A 604 -6.83 7.68 -7.67
N GLY A 605 -7.52 8.73 -8.14
CA GLY A 605 -8.97 8.68 -8.37
C GLY A 605 -9.84 8.41 -7.13
N THR A 606 -9.32 8.76 -5.95
CA THR A 606 -9.86 8.37 -4.63
C THR A 606 -9.92 9.57 -3.70
N ILE A 607 -11.06 9.76 -3.03
CA ILE A 607 -11.33 10.87 -2.09
C ILE A 607 -11.96 10.25 -0.84
N LEU A 608 -11.48 10.61 0.35
CA LEU A 608 -11.88 10.05 1.64
C LEU A 608 -12.23 11.18 2.60
N ILE A 609 -13.49 11.31 3.02
CA ILE A 609 -14.05 12.54 3.58
C ILE A 609 -14.54 12.34 5.03
N GLN A 610 -14.05 13.17 5.95
CA GLN A 610 -14.50 13.26 7.34
C GLN A 610 -14.78 14.72 7.77
N GLU A 611 -15.32 14.91 8.98
CA GLU A 611 -15.21 16.20 9.69
C GLU A 611 -13.79 16.35 10.29
N PRO A 612 -13.22 17.58 10.36
CA PRO A 612 -11.91 17.81 10.97
C PRO A 612 -11.73 17.23 12.38
N ASP A 613 -10.61 16.54 12.61
CA ASP A 613 -10.21 16.00 13.92
C ASP A 613 -9.46 17.02 14.81
N GLY A 614 -9.10 18.17 14.24
CA GLY A 614 -8.34 19.25 14.88
C GLY A 614 -6.83 19.14 14.72
N LYS A 615 -6.29 18.16 13.97
CA LYS A 615 -4.90 18.20 13.50
C LYS A 615 -4.72 19.34 12.47
N PRO A 616 -3.48 19.78 12.17
CA PRO A 616 -3.24 20.85 11.22
C PRO A 616 -3.82 20.55 9.83
N ILE A 617 -4.62 21.46 9.28
CA ILE A 617 -5.17 21.37 7.93
C ILE A 617 -4.31 22.24 7.01
N MET A 618 -3.90 21.69 5.86
CA MET A 618 -2.95 22.32 4.98
C MET A 618 -3.29 22.03 3.53
N SER A 619 -3.26 23.05 2.67
CA SER A 619 -3.44 22.86 1.22
C SER A 619 -2.68 23.91 0.41
N VAL A 620 -2.42 23.58 -0.86
CA VAL A 620 -1.76 24.50 -1.81
C VAL A 620 -2.64 24.66 -3.04
N LYS A 621 -3.03 25.90 -3.33
CA LYS A 621 -3.92 26.26 -4.44
C LYS A 621 -3.13 26.81 -5.63
N GLY A 622 -3.35 26.21 -6.78
CA GLY A 622 -2.90 26.63 -8.11
C GLY A 622 -3.78 25.97 -9.19
N ALA A 623 -3.43 26.11 -10.46
CA ALA A 623 -4.02 25.30 -11.52
C ALA A 623 -3.22 24.00 -11.66
N ALA A 624 -3.88 22.84 -11.55
CA ALA A 624 -3.24 21.52 -11.63
C ALA A 624 -2.44 21.28 -12.93
N LYS A 625 -2.73 22.06 -13.98
CA LYS A 625 -1.92 22.17 -15.20
C LYS A 625 -1.65 23.65 -15.51
N PHE A 626 -0.41 24.00 -15.84
CA PHE A 626 -0.02 25.38 -16.19
C PHE A 626 1.14 25.43 -17.18
N LYS A 627 1.32 26.55 -17.89
CA LYS A 627 2.48 26.80 -18.78
C LYS A 627 3.53 27.70 -18.12
N GLY A 628 4.81 27.46 -18.42
CA GLY A 628 5.93 28.28 -17.96
C GLY A 628 6.17 28.22 -16.45
N THR A 629 5.54 29.14 -15.70
CA THR A 629 5.69 29.35 -14.25
C THR A 629 4.37 29.83 -13.65
N GLN A 630 4.04 29.42 -12.42
CA GLN A 630 2.81 29.81 -11.74
C GLN A 630 3.04 30.16 -10.27
N THR A 631 2.30 31.16 -9.76
CA THR A 631 2.20 31.44 -8.33
C THR A 631 1.15 30.53 -7.69
N VAL A 632 1.53 29.82 -6.63
CA VAL A 632 0.62 29.06 -5.76
C VAL A 632 0.40 29.78 -4.43
N THR A 633 -0.72 29.46 -3.77
CA THR A 633 -1.07 30.01 -2.45
C THR A 633 -1.26 28.89 -1.43
N VAL A 634 -0.66 29.02 -0.26
CA VAL A 634 -0.83 28.11 0.88
C VAL A 634 -2.03 28.54 1.73
N SER A 635 -2.90 27.59 2.07
CA SER A 635 -3.91 27.74 3.12
C SER A 635 -3.52 26.87 4.31
N LEU A 636 -3.52 27.44 5.53
CA LEU A 636 -3.28 26.73 6.79
C LEU A 636 -4.41 26.99 7.79
N GLU A 637 -4.90 25.94 8.43
CA GLU A 637 -5.85 26.01 9.55
C GLU A 637 -5.44 25.02 10.65
N GLU A 638 -5.89 25.25 11.88
CA GLU A 638 -5.42 24.58 13.12
C GLU A 638 -3.88 24.61 13.33
N CYS A 639 -3.17 25.50 12.63
CA CYS A 639 -1.75 25.80 12.82
C CYS A 639 -1.39 27.22 12.34
N ASP A 640 -0.43 27.88 13.02
CA ASP A 640 0.06 29.22 12.62
C ASP A 640 1.00 29.16 11.39
N SER A 641 1.75 28.07 11.26
CA SER A 641 2.78 27.88 10.23
C SER A 641 3.02 26.41 9.91
N ALA A 642 3.41 26.13 8.68
CA ALA A 642 3.85 24.82 8.19
C ALA A 642 5.26 24.91 7.60
N THR A 643 5.94 23.77 7.54
CA THR A 643 7.19 23.60 6.80
C THR A 643 6.86 23.13 5.38
N CYS A 644 7.45 23.77 4.38
CA CYS A 644 7.19 23.56 2.96
C CYS A 644 8.45 23.09 2.23
N SER A 645 8.29 22.17 1.27
CA SER A 645 9.33 21.84 0.28
C SER A 645 8.74 21.66 -1.12
N ILE A 646 9.58 21.81 -2.14
CA ILE A 646 9.22 21.67 -3.57
C ILE A 646 10.17 20.62 -4.16
N ASP A 647 9.61 19.58 -4.79
CA ASP A 647 10.34 18.43 -5.38
C ASP A 647 11.35 17.76 -4.43
N GLY A 648 11.12 17.83 -3.11
CA GLY A 648 12.03 17.28 -2.10
C GLY A 648 13.30 18.12 -1.86
N GLY A 649 13.35 19.35 -2.38
CA GLY A 649 14.42 20.32 -2.10
C GLY A 649 14.34 20.94 -0.70
N ASN A 650 15.25 21.89 -0.44
CA ASN A 650 15.42 22.63 0.80
C ASN A 650 14.08 23.10 1.44
N LYS A 651 13.92 22.86 2.75
CA LYS A 651 12.70 23.21 3.49
C LYS A 651 12.66 24.70 3.87
N PHE A 652 11.45 25.28 3.91
CA PHE A 652 11.20 26.67 4.33
C PHE A 652 9.85 26.83 5.03
N VAL A 653 9.71 27.81 5.94
CA VAL A 653 8.45 28.06 6.65
C VAL A 653 7.47 28.84 5.78
N VAL A 654 6.19 28.45 5.82
CA VAL A 654 5.05 29.18 5.28
C VAL A 654 4.01 29.42 6.36
N THR A 655 3.30 30.55 6.30
CA THR A 655 2.11 30.85 7.10
C THR A 655 0.85 30.83 6.23
N ASN A 656 -0.35 30.86 6.82
CA ASN A 656 -1.59 30.98 6.06
C ASN A 656 -1.56 32.19 5.09
N GLY A 657 -1.96 31.98 3.85
CA GLY A 657 -1.92 32.99 2.77
C GLY A 657 -0.55 33.23 2.13
N SER A 658 0.48 32.46 2.49
CA SER A 658 1.81 32.58 1.84
C SER A 658 1.74 32.21 0.36
N THR A 659 2.50 32.91 -0.48
CA THR A 659 2.59 32.64 -1.91
C THR A 659 4.03 32.46 -2.37
N PHE A 660 4.25 31.54 -3.32
CA PHE A 660 5.54 31.32 -3.97
C PHE A 660 5.33 30.79 -5.39
N GLU A 661 6.41 30.70 -6.17
CA GLU A 661 6.35 30.46 -7.62
C GLU A 661 6.97 29.11 -8.00
N ILE A 662 6.19 28.27 -8.68
CA ILE A 662 6.61 26.96 -9.20
C ILE A 662 6.85 27.00 -10.72
N GLY A 663 7.53 25.98 -11.25
CA GLY A 663 7.82 25.82 -12.67
C GLY A 663 9.18 26.35 -13.12
N LYS A 664 9.94 27.01 -12.24
CA LYS A 664 11.35 27.40 -12.51
C LYS A 664 12.31 26.22 -12.49
N THR A 665 12.04 25.22 -11.64
CA THR A 665 12.91 24.06 -11.36
C THR A 665 12.55 22.81 -12.16
N ALA A 666 11.61 22.92 -13.10
CA ALA A 666 11.04 21.81 -13.86
C ALA A 666 10.89 22.19 -15.34
N TYR A 667 10.99 21.20 -16.22
CA TYR A 667 10.83 21.35 -17.66
C TYR A 667 9.37 21.17 -18.09
N GLU A 668 9.10 21.33 -19.38
CA GLU A 668 7.79 20.96 -19.95
C GLU A 668 7.61 19.42 -19.89
N GLY A 669 6.38 18.98 -19.63
CA GLY A 669 6.03 17.59 -19.37
C GLY A 669 6.35 17.08 -17.95
N ASP A 670 6.82 17.93 -17.04
CA ASP A 670 7.17 17.53 -15.67
C ASP A 670 6.02 17.79 -14.67
N THR A 671 5.76 16.82 -13.79
CA THR A 671 4.94 17.03 -12.58
C THR A 671 5.84 17.49 -11.42
N ILE A 672 5.45 18.59 -10.78
CA ILE A 672 6.07 19.21 -9.60
C ILE A 672 5.27 18.80 -8.38
N LYS A 673 5.93 18.40 -7.28
CA LYS A 673 5.26 18.03 -6.03
C LYS A 673 5.66 19.00 -4.90
N ILE A 674 4.67 19.60 -4.26
CA ILE A 674 4.84 20.44 -3.06
C ILE A 674 4.43 19.62 -1.84
N THR A 675 5.26 19.61 -0.80
CA THR A 675 4.92 19.00 0.51
C THR A 675 4.73 20.09 1.56
N LEU A 676 3.71 19.96 2.40
CA LEU A 676 3.51 20.76 3.62
C LEU A 676 3.48 19.84 4.85
N GLU A 677 4.21 20.20 5.91
CA GLU A 677 4.35 19.44 7.17
C GLU A 677 4.13 20.39 8.37
N ALA A 678 3.19 20.06 9.27
CA ALA A 678 2.88 20.87 10.47
C ALA A 678 2.49 20.00 11.66
N THR A 679 2.47 20.57 12.86
CA THR A 679 2.11 19.88 14.12
C THR A 679 1.48 20.85 15.12
N ASN A 680 0.44 20.41 15.82
CA ASN A 680 -0.21 21.11 16.94
C ASN A 680 -0.46 20.14 18.12
N GLU A 681 -1.22 20.53 19.15
CA GLU A 681 -1.53 19.64 20.29
C GLU A 681 -2.42 18.42 19.99
N LYS A 682 -2.96 18.30 18.77
CA LYS A 682 -3.74 17.14 18.29
C LYS A 682 -2.90 16.14 17.50
N GLY A 683 -1.74 16.57 16.99
CA GLY A 683 -0.81 15.72 16.26
C GLY A 683 -0.17 16.42 15.06
N SER A 684 0.48 15.60 14.23
CA SER A 684 1.14 16.04 13.00
C SER A 684 0.28 15.73 11.77
N SER A 685 0.38 16.58 10.75
CA SER A 685 -0.26 16.40 9.44
C SER A 685 0.75 16.62 8.32
N ARG A 686 0.50 16.01 7.15
CA ARG A 686 1.37 16.14 5.96
C ARG A 686 0.57 16.16 4.65
N SER A 687 0.42 17.33 4.04
CA SER A 687 -0.24 17.46 2.72
C SER A 687 0.77 17.38 1.57
N VAL A 688 0.36 16.86 0.42
CA VAL A 688 1.16 16.86 -0.82
C VAL A 688 0.28 17.25 -2.01
N ALA A 689 0.72 18.23 -2.80
CA ALA A 689 0.01 18.72 -3.98
C ALA A 689 0.88 18.59 -5.25
N SER A 690 0.30 18.01 -6.31
CA SER A 690 0.93 17.81 -7.63
C SER A 690 0.49 18.87 -8.65
N PHE A 691 1.42 19.40 -9.44
CA PHE A 691 1.16 20.37 -10.52
C PHE A 691 1.93 20.01 -11.78
N TYR A 692 1.26 19.83 -12.92
CA TYR A 692 1.88 19.47 -14.20
C TYR A 692 2.21 20.72 -15.04
N LYS A 693 3.48 20.84 -15.45
CA LYS A 693 3.95 21.89 -16.34
C LYS A 693 3.73 21.47 -17.80
N MET A 694 2.71 22.03 -18.42
CA MET A 694 2.29 21.73 -19.79
C MET A 694 3.37 22.12 -20.82
N PHE A 695 3.39 21.38 -21.93
CA PHE A 695 4.14 21.76 -23.13
C PHE A 695 3.48 22.97 -23.81
N GLU A 696 4.27 23.82 -24.48
CA GLU A 696 3.70 24.94 -25.23
C GLU A 696 2.78 24.51 -26.40
N SER A 697 2.94 23.28 -26.89
CA SER A 697 2.05 22.66 -27.89
C SER A 697 0.70 22.19 -27.33
N GLU A 698 0.56 21.97 -26.02
CA GLU A 698 -0.69 21.53 -25.40
C GLU A 698 -1.73 22.67 -25.37
N GLN A 699 -3.00 22.32 -25.60
CA GLN A 699 -4.14 23.20 -25.41
C GLN A 699 -4.56 23.19 -23.93
N GLU A 700 -4.86 24.36 -23.36
CA GLU A 700 -5.48 24.41 -22.04
C GLU A 700 -6.93 23.87 -22.10
N PRO A 701 -7.46 23.22 -21.06
CA PRO A 701 -8.85 22.80 -21.02
C PRO A 701 -9.77 24.01 -21.14
N THR A 702 -10.73 23.98 -22.08
CA THR A 702 -11.77 25.01 -22.16
C THR A 702 -12.63 24.95 -20.89
N THR A 703 -12.52 25.97 -20.04
CA THR A 703 -13.36 26.11 -18.83
C THR A 703 -14.84 26.17 -19.24
N GLY A 704 -15.57 25.10 -18.98
CA GLY A 704 -17.00 25.02 -19.29
C GLY A 704 -17.81 25.97 -18.42
N ASP A 705 -18.77 26.67 -19.05
CA ASP A 705 -19.76 27.50 -18.35
C ASP A 705 -20.68 26.60 -17.49
N PRO A 706 -20.78 26.82 -16.16
CA PRO A 706 -21.48 25.90 -15.26
C PRO A 706 -23.02 25.85 -15.41
N ASP A 707 -23.64 26.65 -16.29
CA ASP A 707 -25.11 26.72 -16.47
C ASP A 707 -25.61 26.16 -17.83
N SER A 708 -25.03 25.05 -18.30
CA SER A 708 -25.45 24.37 -19.54
C SER A 708 -26.52 23.30 -19.29
N THR A 709 -27.79 23.70 -19.16
CA THR A 709 -28.91 22.78 -18.88
C THR A 709 -29.41 21.98 -20.12
N VAL A 710 -28.50 21.32 -20.84
CA VAL A 710 -28.85 20.49 -22.02
C VAL A 710 -28.60 19.01 -21.71
N PRO A 711 -29.64 18.15 -21.62
CA PRO A 711 -29.42 16.72 -21.43
C PRO A 711 -28.78 16.10 -22.68
N PRO A 712 -27.87 15.11 -22.52
CA PRO A 712 -27.14 14.52 -23.64
C PRO A 712 -28.10 13.91 -24.66
N GLN A 713 -27.87 14.23 -25.93
CA GLN A 713 -28.67 13.72 -27.05
C GLN A 713 -28.12 12.36 -27.52
N PRO A 714 -28.98 11.41 -27.92
CA PRO A 714 -28.51 10.17 -28.54
C PRO A 714 -27.76 10.44 -29.85
N GLY A 715 -26.63 9.76 -30.05
CA GLY A 715 -25.73 10.01 -31.18
C GLY A 715 -26.23 9.47 -32.53
N LYS A 716 -25.71 10.03 -33.63
CA LYS A 716 -26.03 9.63 -35.00
C LYS A 716 -24.78 9.19 -35.77
N ILE A 717 -24.92 8.14 -36.59
CA ILE A 717 -23.85 7.64 -37.45
C ILE A 717 -24.14 8.04 -38.90
N TYR A 718 -23.21 8.77 -39.51
CA TYR A 718 -23.26 9.24 -40.89
C TYR A 718 -22.25 8.48 -41.75
N VAL A 719 -22.71 7.62 -42.66
CA VAL A 719 -21.84 6.77 -43.50
C VAL A 719 -21.83 7.23 -44.96
N LYS A 720 -20.66 7.67 -45.43
CA LYS A 720 -20.42 8.03 -46.83
C LYS A 720 -19.95 6.80 -47.62
N SER A 721 -20.81 6.31 -48.51
CA SER A 721 -20.53 5.14 -49.36
C SER A 721 -21.20 5.28 -50.73
N ASP A 722 -20.59 4.68 -51.76
CA ASP A 722 -21.12 4.56 -53.12
C ASP A 722 -22.27 3.55 -53.24
N SER A 723 -22.44 2.68 -52.24
CA SER A 723 -23.49 1.65 -52.18
C SER A 723 -24.03 1.48 -50.76
N ALA A 724 -25.27 1.02 -50.62
CA ALA A 724 -25.97 0.87 -49.34
C ALA A 724 -25.27 -0.13 -48.41
N PRO A 725 -24.57 0.33 -47.34
CA PRO A 725 -23.83 -0.53 -46.44
C PRO A 725 -24.78 -1.24 -45.47
N TYR A 726 -24.32 -2.38 -44.95
CA TYR A 726 -24.81 -2.92 -43.69
C TYR A 726 -23.97 -2.33 -42.56
N ILE A 727 -24.62 -1.96 -41.47
CA ILE A 727 -24.00 -1.45 -40.25
C ILE A 727 -24.40 -2.33 -39.06
N TYR A 728 -23.39 -2.79 -38.32
CA TYR A 728 -23.57 -3.45 -37.03
C TYR A 728 -23.02 -2.54 -35.93
N VAL A 729 -23.80 -2.32 -34.86
CA VAL A 729 -23.49 -1.38 -33.77
C VAL A 729 -23.77 -2.05 -32.43
N TRP A 730 -22.88 -1.88 -31.45
CA TRP A 730 -23.09 -2.38 -30.09
C TRP A 730 -22.51 -1.43 -29.03
N THR A 731 -23.05 -1.48 -27.81
CA THR A 731 -22.49 -0.82 -26.62
C THR A 731 -22.00 -1.85 -25.60
N GLY A 732 -21.03 -1.47 -24.78
CA GLY A 732 -20.35 -2.40 -23.87
C GLY A 732 -19.74 -3.60 -24.62
N GLU A 733 -19.73 -4.77 -23.98
CA GLU A 733 -19.12 -5.97 -24.56
C GLU A 733 -19.93 -6.56 -25.72
N ASN A 734 -21.27 -6.58 -25.64
CA ASN A 734 -22.13 -7.31 -26.60
C ASN A 734 -23.56 -6.73 -26.82
N THR A 735 -23.90 -5.54 -26.31
CA THR A 735 -25.29 -5.02 -26.38
C THR A 735 -25.57 -4.40 -27.75
N ALA A 736 -26.04 -5.22 -28.70
CA ALA A 736 -26.37 -4.81 -30.07
C ALA A 736 -27.47 -3.73 -30.12
N GLN A 737 -27.16 -2.59 -30.75
CA GLN A 737 -28.05 -1.45 -30.97
C GLN A 737 -28.85 -1.54 -32.28
N CYS A 738 -28.63 -2.61 -33.06
CA CYS A 738 -29.23 -2.83 -34.38
C CYS A 738 -29.67 -4.30 -34.55
N GLY A 739 -30.09 -4.68 -35.77
CA GLY A 739 -30.38 -6.08 -36.10
C GLY A 739 -29.17 -7.00 -35.93
N ALA A 740 -29.41 -8.31 -35.82
CA ALA A 740 -28.35 -9.32 -35.77
C ALA A 740 -27.45 -9.29 -37.02
N TRP A 741 -26.21 -9.76 -36.88
CA TRP A 741 -25.20 -9.83 -37.95
C TRP A 741 -25.78 -10.39 -39.27
N PRO A 742 -25.59 -9.74 -40.44
CA PRO A 742 -24.67 -8.63 -40.76
C PRO A 742 -25.06 -7.23 -40.28
N GLY A 743 -26.14 -7.07 -39.51
CA GLY A 743 -26.63 -5.78 -39.04
C GLY A 743 -27.75 -5.21 -39.90
N THR A 744 -28.05 -3.93 -39.73
CA THR A 744 -29.11 -3.23 -40.47
C THR A 744 -28.55 -2.69 -41.79
N GLN A 745 -29.23 -2.91 -42.91
CA GLN A 745 -28.87 -2.24 -44.17
C GLN A 745 -29.34 -0.78 -44.14
N MET A 746 -28.43 0.17 -44.38
CA MET A 746 -28.76 1.59 -44.47
C MET A 746 -29.29 1.90 -45.87
N THR A 747 -30.61 2.06 -46.00
CA THR A 747 -31.27 2.19 -47.32
C THR A 747 -31.45 3.62 -47.81
N GLU A 748 -31.51 4.60 -46.91
CA GLU A 748 -31.84 6.00 -47.22
C GLU A 748 -30.65 6.95 -47.01
N LYS A 749 -30.56 7.99 -47.84
CA LYS A 749 -29.53 9.03 -47.75
C LYS A 749 -30.15 10.37 -47.36
N ASN A 750 -29.42 11.15 -46.56
CA ASN A 750 -29.77 12.54 -46.27
C ASN A 750 -29.51 13.46 -47.47
N SER A 751 -29.83 14.76 -47.32
CA SER A 751 -29.58 15.84 -48.30
C SER A 751 -28.16 15.87 -48.84
N ASP A 752 -27.20 15.49 -48.01
CA ASP A 752 -25.76 15.65 -48.22
C ASP A 752 -25.10 14.36 -48.72
N GLY A 753 -25.89 13.32 -49.00
CA GLY A 753 -25.46 12.07 -49.63
C GLY A 753 -24.89 11.01 -48.67
N TYR A 754 -25.00 11.22 -47.36
CA TYR A 754 -24.65 10.23 -46.33
C TYR A 754 -25.84 9.31 -46.04
N TYR A 755 -25.56 8.03 -45.84
CA TYR A 755 -26.49 7.13 -45.14
C TYR A 755 -26.50 7.49 -43.66
N VAL A 756 -27.67 7.49 -43.00
CA VAL A 756 -27.78 7.90 -41.59
C VAL A 756 -28.45 6.82 -40.74
N MET A 757 -27.93 6.60 -39.54
CA MET A 757 -28.56 5.82 -38.47
C MET A 757 -28.60 6.66 -37.20
N GLU A 758 -29.77 6.72 -36.55
CA GLU A 758 -29.93 7.29 -35.21
C GLU A 758 -29.81 6.17 -34.18
N LEU A 759 -29.09 6.42 -33.07
CA LEU A 759 -28.93 5.45 -31.99
C LEU A 759 -29.88 5.77 -30.83
N ASN A 760 -30.26 4.74 -30.05
CA ASN A 760 -31.08 4.89 -28.84
C ASN A 760 -30.22 4.81 -27.56
N THR A 761 -29.03 5.39 -27.61
CA THR A 761 -28.03 5.38 -26.52
C THR A 761 -27.22 6.68 -26.53
N THR A 762 -26.79 7.11 -25.34
CA THR A 762 -25.83 8.20 -25.08
C THR A 762 -24.45 7.67 -24.67
N ASP A 763 -24.27 6.35 -24.66
CA ASP A 763 -23.04 5.67 -24.25
C ASP A 763 -22.02 5.64 -25.40
N THR A 764 -20.77 5.28 -25.10
CA THR A 764 -19.81 4.91 -26.14
C THR A 764 -20.24 3.64 -26.86
N TYR A 765 -20.24 3.68 -28.20
CA TYR A 765 -20.65 2.60 -29.09
C TYR A 765 -19.51 2.17 -30.03
N ASN A 766 -19.60 0.93 -30.49
CA ASN A 766 -18.66 0.32 -31.43
C ASN A 766 -19.39 0.03 -32.76
N VAL A 767 -18.70 0.11 -33.89
CA VAL A 767 -19.31 0.03 -35.23
C VAL A 767 -18.50 -0.85 -36.19
N VAL A 768 -19.20 -1.69 -36.96
CA VAL A 768 -18.64 -2.41 -38.13
C VAL A 768 -19.51 -2.13 -39.36
N LEU A 769 -18.87 -1.74 -40.46
CA LEU A 769 -19.50 -1.56 -41.78
C LEU A 769 -19.19 -2.77 -42.67
N ASN A 770 -20.17 -3.31 -43.39
CA ASN A 770 -19.97 -4.44 -44.29
C ASN A 770 -20.94 -4.44 -45.48
N ASN A 771 -20.71 -5.32 -46.46
CA ASN A 771 -21.56 -5.42 -47.67
C ASN A 771 -22.67 -6.50 -47.61
N GLY A 772 -23.00 -6.99 -46.41
CA GLY A 772 -23.85 -8.18 -46.19
C GLY A 772 -23.05 -9.49 -46.13
N SER A 773 -21.74 -9.45 -45.90
CA SER A 773 -20.86 -10.62 -45.86
C SER A 773 -19.63 -10.44 -44.99
N ASP A 774 -19.30 -11.45 -44.18
CA ASP A 774 -18.10 -11.49 -43.32
C ASP A 774 -16.76 -11.27 -44.00
N LYS A 775 -16.69 -11.53 -45.31
CA LYS A 775 -15.46 -11.42 -46.11
C LYS A 775 -15.14 -9.99 -46.52
N ASN A 776 -16.13 -9.10 -46.51
CA ASN A 776 -16.02 -7.71 -46.94
C ASN A 776 -16.61 -6.79 -45.85
N LYS A 777 -15.92 -6.74 -44.70
CA LYS A 777 -16.20 -5.81 -43.60
C LYS A 777 -15.02 -4.86 -43.34
N SER A 778 -15.31 -3.77 -42.63
CA SER A 778 -14.31 -2.92 -41.98
C SER A 778 -13.67 -3.62 -40.79
N ARG A 779 -12.66 -2.97 -40.21
CA ARG A 779 -12.34 -3.20 -38.79
C ARG A 779 -13.47 -2.71 -37.90
N ASP A 780 -13.44 -3.12 -36.64
CA ASP A 780 -14.25 -2.56 -35.58
C ASP A 780 -13.75 -1.14 -35.28
N PHE A 781 -14.64 -0.16 -35.41
CA PHE A 781 -14.40 1.19 -34.91
C PHE A 781 -14.88 1.24 -33.46
N LYS A 782 -13.96 1.37 -32.50
CA LYS A 782 -14.25 1.22 -31.06
C LYS A 782 -14.37 2.57 -30.35
N ASN A 783 -15.15 2.60 -29.26
CA ASN A 783 -15.27 3.74 -28.33
C ASN A 783 -15.77 5.06 -28.96
N LEU A 784 -16.55 4.98 -30.04
CA LEU A 784 -17.17 6.13 -30.69
C LEU A 784 -18.26 6.74 -29.80
N ASN A 785 -18.46 8.05 -29.84
CA ASN A 785 -19.58 8.70 -29.15
C ASN A 785 -20.11 9.92 -29.93
N GLY A 786 -21.29 10.41 -29.54
CA GLY A 786 -21.96 11.52 -30.20
C GLY A 786 -22.25 11.25 -31.67
N ASP A 787 -22.20 12.31 -32.48
CA ASP A 787 -22.39 12.24 -33.94
C ASP A 787 -21.07 11.87 -34.64
N THR A 788 -21.00 10.66 -35.20
CA THR A 788 -19.81 10.11 -35.86
C THR A 788 -19.99 9.97 -37.36
N TYR A 789 -18.98 10.39 -38.11
CA TYR A 789 -18.92 10.34 -39.57
C TYR A 789 -17.90 9.28 -40.02
N LEU A 790 -18.34 8.36 -40.88
CA LEU A 790 -17.54 7.28 -41.46
C LEU A 790 -17.51 7.40 -43.00
N GLU A 791 -16.40 7.02 -43.62
CA GLU A 791 -16.29 6.90 -45.09
C GLU A 791 -15.87 5.49 -45.49
N VAL A 792 -16.47 4.95 -46.56
CA VAL A 792 -16.10 3.69 -47.22
C VAL A 792 -15.56 4.01 -48.63
N PRO A 793 -14.23 4.21 -48.79
CA PRO A 793 -13.66 4.68 -50.06
C PRO A 793 -13.87 3.66 -51.20
N SER A 794 -14.52 4.08 -52.29
CA SER A 794 -14.74 3.29 -53.51
C SER A 794 -15.38 1.91 -53.26
N GLY A 795 -16.20 1.78 -52.20
CA GLY A 795 -16.82 0.52 -51.78
C GLY A 795 -15.87 -0.50 -51.13
N ASN A 796 -14.63 -0.13 -50.82
CA ASN A 796 -13.68 -0.98 -50.09
C ASN A 796 -13.89 -0.85 -48.58
N TYR A 797 -14.68 -1.75 -48.00
CA TYR A 797 -15.00 -1.77 -46.57
C TYR A 797 -13.77 -1.92 -45.67
N SER A 798 -12.73 -2.64 -46.11
CA SER A 798 -11.48 -2.79 -45.36
C SER A 798 -10.57 -1.56 -45.42
N ALA A 799 -10.93 -0.54 -46.21
CA ALA A 799 -10.32 0.79 -46.19
C ALA A 799 -11.27 1.86 -45.57
N ALA A 800 -12.34 1.43 -44.89
CA ALA A 800 -13.23 2.35 -44.20
C ALA A 800 -12.53 3.01 -42.99
N LYS A 801 -12.96 4.23 -42.66
CA LYS A 801 -12.31 5.10 -41.66
C LYS A 801 -13.31 6.05 -41.01
N VAL A 802 -12.97 6.49 -39.80
CA VAL A 802 -13.56 7.69 -39.18
C VAL A 802 -13.13 8.93 -39.97
N MET A 803 -14.04 9.90 -40.09
CA MET A 803 -13.83 11.19 -40.75
C MET A 803 -13.95 12.36 -39.77
N SER A 804 -14.81 12.23 -38.77
CA SER A 804 -14.97 13.13 -37.63
C SER A 804 -15.90 12.49 -36.60
N GLY A 805 -15.60 12.69 -35.32
CA GLY A 805 -16.26 12.09 -34.15
C GLY A 805 -15.29 12.18 -32.96
N SER A 806 -15.64 11.63 -31.80
CA SER A 806 -14.62 11.35 -30.77
C SER A 806 -14.56 9.84 -30.49
N GLY A 807 -13.33 9.32 -30.44
CA GLY A 807 -13.01 7.89 -30.56
C GLY A 807 -12.32 7.58 -31.91
N ASP A 808 -11.30 6.71 -31.82
CA ASP A 808 -10.64 6.05 -32.97
C ASP A 808 -9.93 6.95 -34.01
N GLU A 809 -9.03 7.81 -33.51
CA GLU A 809 -7.94 8.41 -34.31
C GLU A 809 -6.88 7.35 -34.68
N PRO A 810 -6.47 7.22 -35.95
CA PRO A 810 -5.51 6.20 -36.38
C PRO A 810 -4.07 6.57 -36.00
N SER A 811 -3.57 5.99 -34.91
CA SER A 811 -2.19 6.22 -34.44
C SER A 811 -1.12 5.66 -35.40
N GLU A 812 -0.03 6.39 -35.61
CA GLU A 812 1.14 5.99 -36.43
C GLU A 812 2.01 4.86 -35.81
N LYS A 813 1.52 4.20 -34.76
CA LYS A 813 2.26 3.25 -33.92
C LYS A 813 2.56 1.93 -34.64
N SER A 814 3.75 1.37 -34.41
CA SER A 814 4.15 0.05 -34.89
C SER A 814 5.06 -0.66 -33.90
N VAL A 815 4.93 -1.98 -33.76
CA VAL A 815 5.90 -2.83 -33.05
C VAL A 815 6.83 -3.51 -34.06
N THR A 816 8.04 -2.98 -34.19
CA THR A 816 9.18 -3.64 -34.85
C THR A 816 9.98 -4.42 -33.81
N PHE A 817 10.25 -5.70 -34.09
CA PHE A 817 11.04 -6.56 -33.22
C PHE A 817 11.94 -7.51 -34.01
N THR A 818 13.05 -7.89 -33.40
CA THR A 818 14.07 -8.76 -33.99
C THR A 818 13.99 -10.16 -33.40
N ILE A 819 14.14 -11.20 -34.22
CA ILE A 819 14.27 -12.59 -33.79
C ILE A 819 15.65 -13.10 -34.18
N LYS A 820 16.53 -13.21 -33.18
CA LYS A 820 17.90 -13.73 -33.32
C LYS A 820 17.87 -15.26 -33.28
N PRO A 821 18.29 -15.95 -34.36
CA PRO A 821 18.16 -17.40 -34.46
C PRO A 821 19.26 -18.14 -33.68
N TYR A 822 18.93 -19.33 -33.16
CA TYR A 822 19.90 -20.21 -32.47
C TYR A 822 21.12 -20.56 -33.35
N SER A 823 20.94 -20.62 -34.67
CA SER A 823 22.04 -20.69 -35.63
C SER A 823 21.73 -19.92 -36.92
N PRO A 824 22.75 -19.45 -37.67
CA PRO A 824 22.54 -18.72 -38.92
C PRO A 824 21.74 -19.52 -39.97
N SER A 825 21.77 -20.85 -39.92
CA SER A 825 21.01 -21.76 -40.80
C SER A 825 19.60 -22.12 -40.31
N ALA A 826 19.21 -21.74 -39.08
CA ALA A 826 17.86 -22.00 -38.58
C ALA A 826 16.80 -21.12 -39.28
N SER A 827 15.59 -21.68 -39.42
CA SER A 827 14.41 -21.03 -40.02
C SER A 827 13.16 -21.44 -39.24
N TYR A 828 12.35 -20.45 -38.86
CA TYR A 828 11.20 -20.59 -37.99
C TYR A 828 9.90 -20.13 -38.66
N HIS A 829 8.78 -20.36 -37.98
CA HIS A 829 7.50 -19.72 -38.19
C HIS A 829 7.22 -18.79 -37.00
N LEU A 830 6.44 -17.74 -37.25
CA LEU A 830 6.08 -16.70 -36.31
C LEU A 830 4.55 -16.58 -36.28
N TYR A 831 3.98 -16.74 -35.09
CA TYR A 831 2.55 -16.63 -34.83
C TYR A 831 2.32 -15.47 -33.86
N ILE A 832 1.55 -14.45 -34.22
CA ILE A 832 1.39 -13.19 -33.46
C ILE A 832 -0.09 -12.93 -33.17
N TRP A 833 -0.39 -12.40 -31.99
CA TRP A 833 -1.68 -11.83 -31.62
C TRP A 833 -1.55 -10.50 -30.86
N ASP A 834 -2.62 -9.72 -30.84
CA ASP A 834 -2.71 -8.47 -30.08
C ASP A 834 -3.17 -8.69 -28.62
N ALA A 835 -3.36 -7.61 -27.87
CA ALA A 835 -3.81 -7.66 -26.48
C ALA A 835 -5.25 -8.21 -26.29
N ASP A 836 -6.08 -8.13 -27.33
CA ASP A 836 -7.46 -8.64 -27.35
C ASP A 836 -7.52 -10.14 -27.76
N GLY A 837 -6.39 -10.74 -28.11
CA GLY A 837 -6.30 -12.14 -28.59
C GLY A 837 -6.48 -12.30 -30.11
N SER A 838 -6.54 -11.20 -30.88
CA SER A 838 -6.76 -11.27 -32.33
C SER A 838 -5.50 -11.69 -33.07
N VAL A 839 -5.58 -12.77 -33.85
CA VAL A 839 -4.42 -13.40 -34.51
C VAL A 839 -4.03 -12.63 -35.79
N LEU A 840 -2.83 -12.05 -35.79
CA LEU A 840 -2.36 -11.12 -36.83
C LEU A 840 -1.65 -11.81 -38.00
N THR A 841 -1.10 -13.01 -37.81
CA THR A 841 -0.30 -13.77 -38.81
C THR A 841 -1.03 -14.97 -39.42
N GLY A 842 -2.33 -15.11 -39.17
CA GLY A 842 -3.10 -16.30 -39.53
C GLY A 842 -2.82 -17.51 -38.63
N GLY A 843 -3.50 -18.63 -38.90
CA GLY A 843 -3.54 -19.81 -38.02
C GLY A 843 -2.18 -20.49 -37.79
N TRP A 844 -2.07 -21.16 -36.64
CA TRP A 844 -0.90 -21.94 -36.21
C TRP A 844 -0.44 -22.94 -37.31
N PRO A 845 0.87 -23.04 -37.65
CA PRO A 845 2.06 -22.49 -36.98
C PRO A 845 2.40 -21.02 -37.27
N GLY A 846 1.50 -20.26 -37.90
CA GLY A 846 1.78 -18.86 -38.29
C GLY A 846 2.63 -18.77 -39.55
N MET A 847 3.18 -17.59 -39.81
CA MET A 847 3.88 -17.29 -41.06
C MET A 847 5.35 -17.73 -41.01
N LYS A 848 5.85 -18.34 -42.10
CA LYS A 848 7.24 -18.76 -42.19
C LYS A 848 8.18 -17.57 -42.40
N LEU A 849 9.24 -17.47 -41.61
CA LEU A 849 10.27 -16.44 -41.72
C LEU A 849 11.32 -16.80 -42.79
N THR A 850 11.49 -15.93 -43.78
CA THR A 850 12.27 -16.19 -45.01
C THR A 850 13.45 -15.26 -45.25
N GLU A 851 13.41 -14.02 -44.75
CA GLU A 851 14.41 -12.98 -45.05
C GLU A 851 15.16 -12.57 -43.78
N LYS A 852 16.48 -12.35 -43.89
CA LYS A 852 17.37 -12.03 -42.76
C LYS A 852 18.11 -10.72 -43.02
N ASP A 853 18.45 -10.03 -41.95
CA ASP A 853 19.33 -8.85 -41.97
C ASP A 853 20.80 -9.21 -42.26
N ALA A 854 21.69 -8.21 -42.19
CA ALA A 854 23.11 -8.38 -42.45
C ALA A 854 23.86 -9.21 -41.38
N ASP A 855 23.32 -9.27 -40.16
CA ASP A 855 23.89 -9.98 -39.01
C ASP A 855 23.31 -11.41 -38.84
N GLY A 856 22.26 -11.73 -39.60
CA GLY A 856 21.63 -13.04 -39.67
C GLY A 856 20.35 -13.20 -38.84
N ASN A 857 19.79 -12.11 -38.31
CA ASN A 857 18.52 -12.11 -37.58
C ASN A 857 17.33 -11.93 -38.53
N TYR A 858 16.14 -12.25 -38.04
CA TYR A 858 14.88 -11.87 -38.67
C TYR A 858 14.39 -10.55 -38.06
N ILE A 859 13.90 -9.61 -38.87
CA ILE A 859 13.24 -8.38 -38.39
C ILE A 859 11.78 -8.43 -38.83
N PHE A 860 10.87 -8.06 -37.93
CA PHE A 860 9.43 -8.10 -38.19
C PHE A 860 8.71 -6.86 -37.62
N THR A 861 7.78 -6.28 -38.36
CA THR A 861 7.03 -5.07 -37.96
C THR A 861 5.53 -5.31 -38.02
N VAL A 862 4.82 -4.94 -36.96
CA VAL A 862 3.35 -4.96 -36.86
C VAL A 862 2.84 -3.53 -36.73
N ASN A 863 2.13 -3.04 -37.75
CA ASN A 863 1.58 -1.67 -37.76
C ASN A 863 0.21 -1.61 -37.07
N GLY A 864 -0.06 -0.52 -36.34
CA GLY A 864 -1.33 -0.24 -35.66
C GLY A 864 -1.39 -0.64 -34.19
N TYR A 865 -0.26 -0.98 -33.55
CA TYR A 865 -0.20 -1.51 -32.18
C TYR A 865 0.98 -0.93 -31.38
N ASP A 866 0.80 -0.79 -30.07
CA ASP A 866 1.87 -0.50 -29.08
C ASP A 866 2.62 -1.76 -28.62
N LYS A 867 1.93 -2.90 -28.62
CA LYS A 867 2.34 -4.13 -27.94
C LYS A 867 1.66 -5.32 -28.61
N VAL A 868 2.42 -6.39 -28.81
CA VAL A 868 1.93 -7.68 -29.31
C VAL A 868 2.43 -8.84 -28.44
N SER A 869 1.90 -10.02 -28.68
CA SER A 869 2.42 -11.28 -28.15
C SER A 869 2.66 -12.25 -29.30
N ALA A 870 3.64 -13.15 -29.18
CA ALA A 870 3.98 -14.08 -30.26
C ALA A 870 4.45 -15.45 -29.79
N ILE A 871 4.53 -16.40 -30.72
CA ILE A 871 5.22 -17.68 -30.57
C ILE A 871 6.17 -17.83 -31.76
N VAL A 872 7.40 -18.29 -31.50
CA VAL A 872 8.36 -18.71 -32.54
C VAL A 872 8.45 -20.23 -32.53
N GLY A 873 8.46 -20.89 -33.69
CA GLY A 873 8.51 -22.35 -33.73
C GLY A 873 8.94 -22.98 -35.06
N LEU A 874 9.34 -24.24 -35.00
CA LEU A 874 9.83 -25.01 -36.17
C LEU A 874 8.70 -25.65 -37.00
N GLY A 875 7.44 -25.30 -36.73
CA GLY A 875 6.27 -25.78 -37.48
C GLY A 875 5.50 -26.93 -36.82
N SER A 876 5.74 -27.22 -35.54
CA SER A 876 5.03 -28.24 -34.76
C SER A 876 4.90 -27.85 -33.29
N ASP A 877 3.81 -28.24 -32.63
CA ASP A 877 3.49 -27.86 -31.24
C ASP A 877 4.56 -28.26 -30.21
N SER A 878 5.31 -29.34 -30.45
CA SER A 878 6.41 -29.80 -29.58
C SER A 878 7.77 -29.14 -29.87
N LYS A 879 7.82 -28.12 -30.75
CA LYS A 879 9.05 -27.40 -31.13
C LYS A 879 8.75 -25.92 -31.36
N ARG A 880 8.32 -25.25 -30.29
CA ARG A 880 7.95 -23.85 -30.24
C ARG A 880 8.23 -23.27 -28.86
N THR A 881 8.35 -21.95 -28.79
CA THR A 881 8.38 -21.22 -27.53
C THR A 881 7.02 -21.31 -26.83
N GLN A 882 7.00 -21.14 -25.51
CA GLN A 882 5.80 -20.63 -24.84
C GLN A 882 5.44 -19.22 -25.35
N ASP A 883 4.29 -18.71 -24.93
CA ASP A 883 3.77 -17.41 -25.33
C ASP A 883 4.73 -16.27 -24.92
N ILE A 884 5.30 -15.62 -25.92
CA ILE A 884 6.22 -14.48 -25.79
C ILE A 884 5.35 -13.23 -25.65
N THR A 885 4.90 -12.95 -24.43
CA THR A 885 4.02 -11.81 -24.15
C THR A 885 4.78 -10.52 -23.85
N GLY A 886 4.20 -9.39 -24.27
CA GLY A 886 4.78 -8.06 -24.05
C GLY A 886 5.97 -7.75 -24.96
N ILE A 887 5.86 -8.13 -26.23
CA ILE A 887 6.73 -7.63 -27.30
C ILE A 887 6.27 -6.20 -27.61
N ILE A 888 7.17 -5.24 -27.42
CA ILE A 888 7.00 -3.82 -27.75
C ILE A 888 8.02 -3.42 -28.83
N ASP A 889 7.88 -2.23 -29.42
CA ASP A 889 8.84 -1.75 -30.42
C ASP A 889 10.29 -1.80 -29.89
N GLY A 890 11.25 -2.17 -30.73
CA GLY A 890 12.65 -2.39 -30.35
C GLY A 890 12.96 -3.72 -29.62
N SER A 891 11.97 -4.59 -29.37
CA SER A 891 12.21 -5.87 -28.66
C SER A 891 13.09 -6.84 -29.46
N CYS A 892 13.87 -7.66 -28.76
CA CYS A 892 14.68 -8.73 -29.35
C CYS A 892 14.37 -10.10 -28.71
N ILE A 893 14.04 -11.08 -29.53
CA ILE A 893 13.76 -12.47 -29.17
C ILE A 893 14.95 -13.33 -29.61
N GLU A 894 15.81 -13.71 -28.67
CA GLU A 894 16.91 -14.63 -28.94
C GLU A 894 16.46 -16.07 -28.68
N ILE A 895 16.47 -16.93 -29.71
CA ILE A 895 16.12 -18.36 -29.56
C ILE A 895 17.33 -19.10 -29.00
N THR A 896 17.21 -19.64 -27.79
CA THR A 896 18.34 -20.17 -27.01
C THR A 896 18.50 -21.70 -27.09
N SER A 897 17.54 -22.42 -27.68
CA SER A 897 17.65 -23.87 -27.94
C SER A 897 17.50 -24.24 -29.43
N GLU A 898 18.12 -25.36 -29.83
CA GLU A 898 18.06 -25.89 -31.20
C GLU A 898 16.65 -26.35 -31.60
N ASP A 899 15.85 -26.79 -30.64
CA ASP A 899 14.47 -27.23 -30.85
C ASP A 899 13.42 -26.10 -30.75
N CYS A 900 13.87 -24.87 -30.53
CA CYS A 900 13.05 -23.66 -30.40
C CYS A 900 12.11 -23.64 -29.18
N THR A 901 12.35 -24.46 -28.16
CA THR A 901 11.54 -24.46 -26.92
C THR A 901 11.88 -23.29 -25.99
N THR A 902 13.16 -22.90 -25.87
CA THR A 902 13.59 -21.78 -25.02
C THR A 902 13.95 -20.54 -25.82
N PHE A 903 13.66 -19.37 -25.23
CA PHE A 903 14.03 -18.06 -25.77
C PHE A 903 14.44 -17.12 -24.63
N LYS A 904 15.10 -16.02 -24.99
CA LYS A 904 15.30 -14.84 -24.15
C LYS A 904 14.63 -13.65 -24.85
N LEU A 905 13.52 -13.16 -24.30
CA LEU A 905 12.95 -11.88 -24.71
C LEU A 905 13.70 -10.77 -23.99
N THR A 906 14.57 -10.08 -24.71
CA THR A 906 15.12 -8.80 -24.30
C THR A 906 14.16 -7.73 -24.82
N LYS A 907 13.21 -7.31 -23.98
CA LYS A 907 12.48 -6.05 -24.20
C LYS A 907 13.51 -4.91 -24.16
N PRO A 908 13.28 -3.76 -24.82
CA PRO A 908 13.97 -2.56 -24.38
C PRO A 908 13.61 -2.34 -22.91
N GLU A 909 14.64 -2.33 -22.07
CA GLU A 909 14.57 -1.85 -20.71
C GLU A 909 14.08 -0.39 -20.75
N ILE A 910 13.29 0.08 -19.76
CA ILE A 910 13.08 1.53 -19.60
C ILE A 910 14.33 2.12 -18.93
N VAL A 911 15.46 1.91 -19.61
CA VAL A 911 16.51 2.91 -19.71
C VAL A 911 15.81 4.15 -20.22
N LEU A 912 15.59 5.11 -19.32
CA LEU A 912 15.42 6.50 -19.73
C LEU A 912 16.52 6.78 -20.75
N SER A 913 16.16 7.20 -21.96
CA SER A 913 17.15 7.46 -23.02
C SER A 913 18.25 8.39 -22.50
N LYS A 914 19.40 8.47 -23.19
CA LYS A 914 20.45 9.41 -22.77
C LYS A 914 19.90 10.85 -22.63
N PHE A 915 18.87 11.19 -23.40
CA PHE A 915 18.10 12.44 -23.29
C PHE A 915 17.21 12.50 -22.03
N GLN A 916 16.37 11.49 -21.76
CA GLN A 916 15.49 11.51 -20.58
C GLN A 916 16.27 11.35 -19.27
N THR A 917 17.39 10.63 -19.27
CA THR A 917 18.34 10.60 -18.16
C THR A 917 18.99 11.97 -17.96
N LEU A 918 19.43 12.64 -19.03
CA LEU A 918 19.93 14.02 -18.96
C LEU A 918 18.86 14.97 -18.39
N LYS A 919 17.59 14.83 -18.80
CA LYS A 919 16.46 15.61 -18.26
C LYS A 919 16.29 15.43 -16.76
N LYS A 920 16.30 14.18 -16.27
CA LYS A 920 16.24 13.85 -14.83
C LYS A 920 17.43 14.44 -14.07
N GLU A 921 18.65 14.12 -14.50
CA GLU A 921 19.88 14.52 -13.81
C GLU A 921 20.03 16.05 -13.73
N ALA A 922 19.55 16.77 -14.75
CA ALA A 922 19.52 18.22 -14.82
C ALA A 922 18.42 18.83 -13.94
N ARG A 923 17.21 18.25 -13.90
CA ARG A 923 16.13 18.68 -13.00
C ARG A 923 16.56 18.64 -11.53
N GLU A 924 17.28 17.61 -11.12
CA GLU A 924 17.84 17.52 -9.77
C GLU A 924 18.80 18.68 -9.44
N VAL A 925 19.58 19.19 -10.40
CA VAL A 925 20.46 20.35 -10.19
C VAL A 925 19.66 21.67 -10.20
N LEU A 926 18.58 21.77 -10.97
CA LEU A 926 17.66 22.91 -10.90
C LEU A 926 16.97 23.02 -9.52
N ALA A 927 16.80 21.90 -8.81
CA ALA A 927 16.24 21.86 -7.46
C ALA A 927 17.29 22.14 -6.34
N MET A 928 18.58 22.23 -6.66
CA MET A 928 19.63 22.50 -5.67
C MET A 928 19.81 23.99 -5.39
N THR A 929 19.94 24.35 -4.11
CA THR A 929 20.29 25.70 -3.67
C THR A 929 21.78 25.99 -3.89
N SER A 930 22.11 27.00 -4.70
CA SER A 930 23.49 27.31 -5.07
C SER A 930 24.41 27.74 -3.91
N SER A 931 23.85 28.33 -2.85
CA SER A 931 24.58 28.75 -1.65
C SER A 931 25.04 27.59 -0.77
N ASP A 932 24.49 26.39 -0.96
CA ASP A 932 24.85 25.20 -0.18
C ASP A 932 26.20 24.60 -0.63
N TYR A 933 26.81 25.15 -1.68
CA TYR A 933 28.01 24.64 -2.34
C TYR A 933 29.09 25.71 -2.49
N THR A 934 30.34 25.28 -2.65
CA THR A 934 31.42 26.23 -3.00
C THR A 934 31.14 26.86 -4.36
N ALA A 935 31.36 28.16 -4.50
CA ALA A 935 31.19 28.86 -5.79
C ALA A 935 32.03 28.23 -6.92
N SER A 936 33.19 27.66 -6.59
CA SER A 936 34.03 26.87 -7.50
C SER A 936 33.33 25.63 -8.05
N SER A 937 32.75 24.78 -7.20
CA SER A 937 32.08 23.56 -7.65
C SER A 937 30.72 23.87 -8.28
N TRP A 938 29.99 24.87 -7.77
CA TRP A 938 28.71 25.29 -8.34
C TRP A 938 28.85 25.87 -9.75
N ASN A 939 29.89 26.66 -10.01
CA ASN A 939 30.17 27.18 -11.35
C ASN A 939 30.48 26.06 -12.36
N ASN A 940 31.11 24.97 -11.92
CA ASN A 940 31.38 23.81 -12.78
C ASN A 940 30.08 23.11 -13.22
N VAL A 941 29.17 22.80 -12.27
CA VAL A 941 27.88 22.17 -12.63
C VAL A 941 26.98 23.12 -13.42
N SER A 942 27.00 24.43 -13.10
CA SER A 942 26.25 25.47 -13.83
C SER A 942 26.69 25.59 -15.30
N ALA A 943 27.98 25.39 -15.59
CA ALA A 943 28.49 25.40 -16.97
C ALA A 943 27.93 24.23 -17.77
N VAL A 944 27.91 23.00 -17.21
CA VAL A 944 27.33 21.83 -17.87
C VAL A 944 25.81 21.98 -18.04
N MET A 945 25.13 22.46 -16.98
CA MET A 945 23.68 22.73 -17.00
C MET A 945 23.24 23.68 -18.10
N THR A 946 24.11 24.60 -18.54
CA THR A 946 23.82 25.49 -19.68
C THR A 946 23.61 24.65 -20.95
N THR A 947 24.56 23.76 -21.28
CA THR A 947 24.43 22.85 -22.42
C THR A 947 23.34 21.79 -22.21
N SER A 948 23.14 21.31 -20.98
CA SER A 948 22.02 20.40 -20.66
C SER A 948 20.67 21.00 -21.00
N ASN A 949 20.44 22.25 -20.59
CA ASN A 949 19.20 22.99 -20.90
C ASN A 949 19.04 23.26 -22.40
N GLU A 950 20.12 23.62 -23.10
CA GLU A 950 20.10 23.82 -24.56
C GLU A 950 19.73 22.54 -25.32
N LEU A 951 20.18 21.37 -24.86
CA LEU A 951 19.82 20.07 -25.44
C LEU A 951 18.39 19.65 -25.11
N ILE A 952 17.98 19.76 -23.85
CA ILE A 952 16.61 19.43 -23.41
C ILE A 952 15.58 20.28 -24.17
N ALA A 953 15.88 21.56 -24.42
CA ALA A 953 15.03 22.47 -25.19
C ALA A 953 14.95 22.17 -26.69
N GLN A 954 15.83 21.33 -27.26
CA GLN A 954 15.71 20.87 -28.65
C GLN A 954 14.69 19.73 -28.79
N GLY A 955 14.47 18.96 -27.73
CA GLY A 955 13.57 17.81 -27.71
C GLY A 955 14.25 16.48 -28.07
N GLU A 956 13.63 15.40 -27.60
CA GLU A 956 14.08 14.03 -27.85
C GLU A 956 13.97 13.67 -29.33
N GLY A 957 14.99 12.99 -29.88
CA GLY A 957 15.08 12.69 -31.31
C GLY A 957 15.48 13.89 -32.21
N VAL A 958 15.63 15.09 -31.64
CA VAL A 958 16.11 16.30 -32.35
C VAL A 958 17.51 16.71 -31.86
N ALA A 959 17.75 16.61 -30.54
CA ALA A 959 19.07 16.85 -29.96
C ALA A 959 20.13 15.84 -30.45
N ASP A 960 21.37 16.27 -30.64
CA ASP A 960 22.49 15.41 -31.04
C ASP A 960 22.81 14.37 -29.94
N GLU A 961 22.63 13.09 -30.25
CA GLU A 961 22.71 11.98 -29.29
C GLU A 961 24.11 11.84 -28.64
N ALA A 962 25.18 12.10 -29.39
CA ALA A 962 26.54 12.03 -28.85
C ALA A 962 26.87 13.24 -27.96
N LEU A 963 26.32 14.41 -28.28
CA LEU A 963 26.39 15.59 -27.41
C LEU A 963 25.52 15.43 -26.15
N VAL A 964 24.37 14.76 -26.25
CA VAL A 964 23.53 14.37 -25.11
C VAL A 964 24.24 13.40 -24.17
N GLU A 965 24.83 12.32 -24.71
CA GLU A 965 25.58 11.35 -23.89
C GLU A 965 26.80 11.98 -23.20
N SER A 966 27.62 12.74 -23.92
CA SER A 966 28.79 13.40 -23.34
C SER A 966 28.43 14.53 -22.36
N THR A 967 27.29 15.20 -22.55
CA THR A 967 26.76 16.18 -21.57
C THR A 967 26.22 15.49 -20.32
N LEU A 968 25.55 14.34 -20.46
CA LEU A 968 25.09 13.52 -19.34
C LEU A 968 26.26 13.02 -18.47
N GLU A 969 27.30 12.46 -19.09
CA GLU A 969 28.51 12.07 -18.38
C GLU A 969 29.17 13.27 -17.69
N SER A 970 29.27 14.41 -18.37
CA SER A 970 29.80 15.65 -17.79
C SER A 970 28.98 16.14 -16.59
N LEU A 971 27.65 15.98 -16.63
CA LEU A 971 26.75 16.44 -15.60
C LEU A 971 26.81 15.56 -14.36
N ILE A 972 26.78 14.23 -14.53
CA ILE A 972 26.98 13.27 -13.43
C ILE A 972 28.32 13.52 -12.74
N ASN A 973 29.41 13.65 -13.51
CA ASN A 973 30.73 13.96 -12.95
C ASN A 973 30.77 15.32 -12.23
N ALA A 974 30.11 16.35 -12.76
CA ALA A 974 30.06 17.67 -12.12
C ALA A 974 29.22 17.67 -10.82
N LYS A 975 28.11 16.92 -10.78
CA LYS A 975 27.30 16.68 -9.56
C LYS A 975 28.11 15.95 -8.50
N SER A 976 28.81 14.87 -8.86
CA SER A 976 29.68 14.11 -7.97
C SER A 976 30.91 14.89 -7.48
N ALA A 977 31.26 16.00 -8.14
CA ALA A 977 32.34 16.91 -7.76
C ALA A 977 31.86 18.17 -7.02
N LEU A 978 30.60 18.20 -6.56
CA LEU A 978 30.08 19.25 -5.69
C LEU A 978 30.73 19.18 -4.29
N VAL A 979 31.20 20.33 -3.81
CA VAL A 979 31.75 20.50 -2.46
C VAL A 979 30.79 21.40 -1.68
N LEU A 980 30.38 21.00 -0.49
CA LEU A 980 29.45 21.76 0.35
C LEU A 980 30.10 23.05 0.86
N ALA A 981 29.28 24.07 1.14
CA ALA A 981 29.73 25.27 1.83
C ALA A 981 30.23 24.94 3.24
N ASN A 982 31.42 25.45 3.60
CA ASN A 982 32.02 25.24 4.91
C ASN A 982 31.18 25.91 6.02
N ALA A 983 30.94 25.21 7.13
CA ALA A 983 30.22 25.75 8.27
C ALA A 983 30.93 26.98 8.90
N GLY A 984 30.14 27.97 9.32
CA GLY A 984 30.60 29.08 10.16
C GLY A 984 30.23 28.88 11.63
N LEU A 985 30.91 29.57 12.55
CA LEU A 985 30.61 29.53 13.98
C LEU A 985 29.94 30.82 14.45
N SER A 986 28.90 30.71 15.26
CA SER A 986 28.17 31.83 15.88
C SER A 986 28.47 31.97 17.38
N TYR A 987 28.83 30.89 18.06
CA TYR A 987 29.22 30.90 19.47
C TYR A 987 30.30 29.87 19.81
N ALA A 988 31.38 30.33 20.45
CA ALA A 988 32.43 29.48 21.03
C ALA A 988 33.23 30.32 22.03
N VAL A 989 33.15 30.01 23.33
CA VAL A 989 33.70 30.87 24.41
C VAL A 989 34.57 30.07 25.37
N LYS A 990 35.74 30.60 25.75
CA LYS A 990 36.66 29.98 26.73
C LYS A 990 35.95 29.75 28.07
N GLY A 991 36.08 28.54 28.61
CA GLY A 991 35.39 28.10 29.83
C GLY A 991 33.93 27.67 29.61
N LYS A 992 33.43 27.63 28.37
CA LYS A 992 32.13 27.06 28.00
C LYS A 992 32.30 25.75 27.24
N THR A 993 31.26 24.92 27.29
CA THR A 993 31.15 23.62 26.63
C THR A 993 30.38 23.71 25.30
N THR A 994 29.35 24.56 25.27
CA THR A 994 28.52 24.86 24.10
C THR A 994 29.35 25.47 22.95
N ILE A 995 29.16 24.91 21.75
CA ILE A 995 29.54 25.50 20.47
C ILE A 995 28.27 25.61 19.63
N VAL A 996 28.05 26.75 18.98
CA VAL A 996 26.95 26.98 18.03
C VAL A 996 27.53 27.46 16.71
N GLY A 997 26.95 27.02 15.60
CA GLY A 997 27.32 27.45 14.26
C GLY A 997 26.17 27.33 13.27
N VAL A 998 26.46 27.62 12.01
CA VAL A 998 25.54 27.49 10.88
C VAL A 998 26.25 26.71 9.79
N ALA A 999 25.57 25.71 9.24
CA ALA A 999 25.99 24.89 8.11
C ALA A 999 24.91 24.96 7.01
N VAL A 1000 24.99 24.08 6.01
CA VAL A 1000 23.86 23.86 5.10
C VAL A 1000 22.73 23.14 5.86
N GLN A 1001 21.48 23.34 5.44
CA GLN A 1001 20.31 22.63 5.97
C GLN A 1001 20.43 21.10 5.77
N ASP A 1002 19.80 20.29 6.62
CA ASP A 1002 19.67 18.83 6.44
C ASP A 1002 21.03 18.14 6.28
N ALA A 1003 21.98 18.39 7.20
CA ALA A 1003 23.36 17.89 7.10
C ALA A 1003 23.94 17.38 8.43
N ASP A 1004 24.73 16.32 8.33
CA ASP A 1004 25.48 15.75 9.43
C ASP A 1004 26.72 16.59 9.75
N ILE A 1005 26.85 16.99 11.01
CA ILE A 1005 27.90 17.89 11.48
C ILE A 1005 28.81 17.14 12.45
N THR A 1006 30.08 16.98 12.10
CA THR A 1006 31.10 16.45 13.01
C THR A 1006 31.98 17.59 13.53
N VAL A 1007 31.80 17.96 14.80
CA VAL A 1007 32.63 18.96 15.48
C VAL A 1007 33.73 18.27 16.25
N THR A 1008 34.99 18.57 15.94
CA THR A 1008 36.16 17.96 16.60
C THR A 1008 36.94 19.00 17.42
N VAL A 1009 36.95 18.84 18.74
CA VAL A 1009 37.67 19.72 19.67
C VAL A 1009 38.88 18.98 20.23
N ASN A 1010 40.08 19.50 19.97
CA ASN A 1010 41.36 18.94 20.45
C ASN A 1010 41.56 17.44 20.17
N GLY A 1011 40.98 16.93 19.07
CA GLY A 1011 41.08 15.52 18.66
C GLY A 1011 40.01 14.60 19.25
N LYS A 1012 39.03 15.11 20.02
CA LYS A 1012 37.79 14.40 20.33
C LYS A 1012 36.64 14.94 19.49
N SER A 1013 35.95 14.06 18.77
CA SER A 1013 34.81 14.38 17.92
C SER A 1013 33.48 14.26 18.66
N TYR A 1014 32.52 15.06 18.21
CA TYR A 1014 31.14 15.14 18.67
C TYR A 1014 30.27 15.25 17.41
N LYS A 1015 29.20 14.46 17.31
CA LYS A 1015 28.23 14.57 16.20
C LYS A 1015 27.01 15.37 16.64
N THR A 1016 26.45 16.12 15.70
CA THR A 1016 25.14 16.75 15.75
C THR A 1016 24.61 16.85 14.31
N HIS A 1017 23.37 17.29 14.12
CA HIS A 1017 22.78 17.53 12.81
C HIS A 1017 22.42 19.02 12.70
N SER A 1018 22.39 19.59 11.50
CA SER A 1018 21.94 20.98 11.28
C SER A 1018 20.42 21.05 11.12
N ASP A 1019 19.81 22.11 11.64
CA ASP A 1019 18.38 22.35 11.52
C ASP A 1019 17.92 22.42 10.04
N GLU A 1020 16.82 21.74 9.72
CA GLU A 1020 16.31 21.54 8.36
C GLU A 1020 15.94 22.84 7.63
N ILE A 1021 15.77 23.95 8.36
CA ILE A 1021 15.24 25.22 7.85
C ILE A 1021 16.29 26.35 7.97
N THR A 1022 17.04 26.40 9.06
CA THR A 1022 18.00 27.48 9.36
C THR A 1022 19.45 27.07 9.14
N GLY A 1023 19.74 25.77 9.10
CA GLY A 1023 21.11 25.26 9.09
C GLY A 1023 21.87 25.47 10.41
N GLU A 1024 21.23 26.01 11.46
CA GLU A 1024 21.87 26.15 12.77
C GLU A 1024 22.19 24.78 13.39
N PHE A 1025 23.32 24.67 14.07
CA PHE A 1025 23.67 23.51 14.86
C PHE A 1025 24.23 23.92 16.22
N THR A 1026 23.90 23.15 17.25
CA THR A 1026 24.47 23.27 18.60
C THR A 1026 25.11 21.95 19.01
N VAL A 1027 26.26 22.02 19.71
CA VAL A 1027 26.92 20.84 20.28
C VAL A 1027 27.55 21.16 21.64
N GLU A 1028 27.42 20.24 22.60
CA GLU A 1028 28.04 20.33 23.91
C GLU A 1028 29.37 19.54 23.93
N ALA A 1029 30.47 20.27 23.91
CA ALA A 1029 31.83 19.73 23.86
C ALA A 1029 32.58 19.86 25.20
N THR A 1030 33.77 19.26 25.29
CA THR A 1030 34.72 19.54 26.38
C THR A 1030 35.06 21.03 26.46
N ALA A 1031 35.03 21.59 27.67
CA ALA A 1031 35.18 23.02 27.93
C ALA A 1031 36.38 23.67 27.19
N LEU A 1032 36.09 24.74 26.46
CA LEU A 1032 37.05 25.41 25.59
C LEU A 1032 38.15 26.13 26.37
N THR A 1033 39.37 26.09 25.84
CA THR A 1033 40.56 26.73 26.40
C THR A 1033 41.16 27.70 25.37
N ALA A 1034 42.03 28.62 25.78
CA ALA A 1034 42.73 29.53 24.86
C ALA A 1034 43.72 28.81 23.90
N SER A 1035 43.90 27.50 24.06
CA SER A 1035 44.67 26.61 23.21
C SER A 1035 43.79 25.59 22.46
N SER A 1036 42.46 25.68 22.58
CA SER A 1036 41.57 24.72 21.92
C SER A 1036 41.46 25.00 20.41
N VAL A 1037 41.62 23.95 19.61
CA VAL A 1037 41.29 23.98 18.18
C VAL A 1037 39.95 23.28 17.99
N ILE A 1038 39.01 23.99 17.38
CA ILE A 1038 37.71 23.50 16.95
C ILE A 1038 37.80 23.24 15.45
N LYS A 1039 37.41 22.03 15.02
CA LYS A 1039 37.16 21.71 13.63
C LYS A 1039 35.68 21.43 13.42
N VAL A 1040 35.16 21.73 12.24
CA VAL A 1040 33.80 21.36 11.81
C VAL A 1040 33.88 20.78 10.41
N ASP A 1041 33.40 19.55 10.28
CA ASP A 1041 33.26 18.81 9.04
C ASP A 1041 31.76 18.62 8.78
N VAL A 1042 31.29 18.88 7.55
CA VAL A 1042 29.87 18.83 7.16
C VAL A 1042 29.68 17.78 6.05
N GLU A 1043 28.68 16.92 6.17
CA GLU A 1043 28.34 15.89 5.19
C GLU A 1043 26.83 15.89 4.88
N ARG A 1044 26.46 15.83 3.60
CA ARG A 1044 25.06 15.74 3.14
C ARG A 1044 24.97 14.92 1.86
N LYS A 1045 24.20 13.84 1.88
CA LYS A 1045 23.88 12.99 0.71
C LYS A 1045 25.13 12.54 -0.07
N GLY A 1046 26.19 12.16 0.67
CA GLY A 1046 27.49 11.70 0.12
C GLY A 1046 28.45 12.80 -0.35
N LEU A 1047 28.05 14.07 -0.26
CA LEU A 1047 28.91 15.23 -0.50
C LEU A 1047 29.43 15.79 0.83
N ALA A 1048 30.63 16.37 0.82
CA ALA A 1048 31.27 16.93 2.02
C ALA A 1048 31.73 18.38 1.81
N SER A 1049 31.91 19.12 2.90
CA SER A 1049 32.62 20.41 2.90
C SER A 1049 34.13 20.20 3.01
N GLU A 1050 34.92 21.28 2.91
CA GLU A 1050 36.26 21.26 3.50
C GLU A 1050 36.15 21.32 5.04
N THR A 1051 37.15 20.79 5.76
CA THR A 1051 37.24 20.94 7.22
C THR A 1051 37.41 22.42 7.61
N TYR A 1052 36.37 23.05 8.13
CA TYR A 1052 36.51 24.34 8.81
C TYR A 1052 37.36 24.16 10.09
N SER A 1053 38.20 25.14 10.42
CA SER A 1053 39.10 25.05 11.58
C SER A 1053 39.33 26.41 12.24
N TYR A 1054 38.85 26.57 13.47
CA TYR A 1054 39.05 27.74 14.32
C TYR A 1054 39.99 27.45 15.49
N ASN A 1055 40.87 28.41 15.82
CA ASN A 1055 41.74 28.32 16.99
C ASN A 1055 41.33 29.36 18.03
N MET A 1056 40.98 28.90 19.24
CA MET A 1056 40.57 29.75 20.37
C MET A 1056 41.68 30.68 20.90
N SER A 1057 42.89 30.61 20.36
CA SER A 1057 43.91 31.65 20.52
C SER A 1057 43.50 32.98 19.88
N ASN A 1058 42.61 32.94 18.89
CA ASN A 1058 42.23 34.11 18.07
C ASN A 1058 41.17 34.98 18.74
N GLY A 1059 40.38 34.42 19.67
CA GLY A 1059 39.30 35.15 20.32
C GLY A 1059 38.32 34.25 21.09
N ASP A 1060 37.23 34.88 21.52
CA ASP A 1060 35.95 34.22 21.78
C ASP A 1060 35.02 34.56 20.60
N ILE A 1061 34.12 33.67 20.23
CA ILE A 1061 33.09 33.88 19.23
C ILE A 1061 31.76 34.12 19.95
N THR A 1062 31.12 35.27 19.70
CA THR A 1062 29.82 35.67 20.25
C THR A 1062 28.91 36.30 19.20
N SER A 1063 29.19 36.03 17.93
CA SER A 1063 28.52 36.52 16.72
C SER A 1063 28.98 35.65 15.55
N TYR A 1064 28.17 35.53 14.48
CA TYR A 1064 28.54 34.72 13.32
C TYR A 1064 29.87 35.15 12.67
N ILE A 1065 30.80 34.21 12.53
CA ILE A 1065 32.07 34.37 11.81
C ILE A 1065 32.06 33.39 10.61
N PRO A 1066 31.92 33.88 9.37
CA PRO A 1066 32.02 33.04 8.18
C PRO A 1066 33.45 32.56 7.93
N PRO A 1067 33.66 31.45 7.20
CA PRO A 1067 34.98 30.95 6.84
C PRO A 1067 35.81 31.93 5.99
N THR A 1068 37.07 32.15 6.38
CA THR A 1068 38.02 32.97 5.61
C THR A 1068 38.85 32.11 4.64
N THR A 1069 38.59 32.24 3.35
CA THR A 1069 39.43 31.64 2.28
C THR A 1069 40.64 32.52 1.96
N THR A 1070 41.71 31.93 1.43
CA THR A 1070 42.93 32.67 1.04
C THR A 1070 42.83 33.12 -0.42
N PRO A 1071 42.89 34.43 -0.74
CA PRO A 1071 42.55 34.91 -2.09
C PRO A 1071 43.75 34.98 -3.06
N PRO A 1072 43.60 34.47 -4.29
CA PRO A 1072 44.18 35.09 -5.49
C PRO A 1072 43.42 36.39 -5.82
N THR A 1073 44.10 37.41 -6.32
CA THR A 1073 43.50 38.73 -6.54
C THR A 1073 42.66 38.82 -7.82
N THR A 1074 41.32 38.90 -7.70
CA THR A 1074 40.45 39.89 -8.37
C THR A 1074 39.03 39.88 -7.78
N GLN A 1075 38.30 41.00 -7.91
CA GLN A 1075 36.94 41.27 -7.41
C GLN A 1075 36.12 41.95 -8.54
N PRO A 1076 34.79 42.20 -8.40
CA PRO A 1076 33.76 41.49 -7.61
C PRO A 1076 32.38 41.34 -8.33
N THR A 1077 31.56 40.35 -7.91
CA THR A 1077 30.06 40.31 -7.83
C THR A 1077 29.65 38.89 -7.37
N THR A 1078 28.54 38.59 -6.67
CA THR A 1078 27.33 39.37 -6.25
C THR A 1078 26.68 38.77 -4.98
N GLN A 1079 25.94 39.57 -4.21
CA GLN A 1079 24.84 39.18 -3.28
C GLN A 1079 25.23 38.48 -1.94
N PRO A 1080 24.28 38.06 -1.06
CA PRO A 1080 23.86 38.66 0.24
C PRO A 1080 24.61 38.09 1.50
N THR A 1081 24.31 38.33 2.80
CA THR A 1081 23.09 38.71 3.59
C THR A 1081 23.38 39.61 4.84
N THR A 1082 22.34 39.93 5.63
CA THR A 1082 22.30 40.44 7.05
C THR A 1082 21.61 39.38 7.95
N PRO A 1083 21.28 39.56 9.28
CA PRO A 1083 21.51 40.64 10.27
C PRO A 1083 22.35 40.15 11.51
N PRO A 1084 21.85 39.98 12.76
CA PRO A 1084 21.31 40.89 13.81
C PRO A 1084 22.24 40.97 15.07
N GLU A 1085 21.95 41.53 16.26
CA GLU A 1085 21.02 42.56 16.82
C GLU A 1085 21.87 43.37 17.86
N THR A 1086 21.52 44.60 18.21
CA THR A 1086 21.64 45.03 19.62
C THR A 1086 20.66 46.17 19.97
N LYS A 1087 19.71 45.88 20.85
CA LYS A 1087 18.75 46.82 21.47
C LYS A 1087 19.38 47.75 22.53
N PRO A 1088 18.68 48.84 22.94
CA PRO A 1088 18.00 49.83 22.09
C PRO A 1088 18.28 51.29 22.54
N THR A 1089 18.39 52.22 21.59
CA THR A 1089 18.38 53.67 21.90
C THR A 1089 17.51 54.42 20.91
N THR A 1090 16.54 55.20 21.40
CA THR A 1090 15.58 55.95 20.59
C THR A 1090 16.29 57.01 19.72
N PRO A 1091 16.31 56.88 18.38
CA PRO A 1091 16.94 57.87 17.51
C PRO A 1091 16.04 59.09 17.28
N SER A 1092 16.66 60.22 16.95
CA SER A 1092 16.01 61.24 16.11
C SER A 1092 15.80 60.67 14.71
N VAL A 1093 14.63 60.90 14.10
CA VAL A 1093 14.38 60.52 12.70
C VAL A 1093 15.39 61.23 11.80
N GLU A 1094 16.23 60.46 11.10
CA GLU A 1094 17.20 61.01 10.15
C GLU A 1094 16.56 61.13 8.76
N LYS A 1095 16.84 62.22 8.06
CA LYS A 1095 16.12 62.61 6.85
C LYS A 1095 16.68 61.85 5.65
N GLY A 1096 15.86 61.01 5.02
CA GLY A 1096 16.27 60.06 3.99
C GLY A 1096 16.52 58.63 4.51
N ASP A 1097 16.54 58.39 5.82
CA ASP A 1097 16.57 57.05 6.43
C ASP A 1097 15.14 56.56 6.65
N VAL A 1098 14.52 56.09 5.56
CA VAL A 1098 13.10 55.70 5.50
C VAL A 1098 12.92 54.24 5.94
N THR A 1099 13.99 53.44 5.82
CA THR A 1099 14.07 52.10 6.38
C THR A 1099 14.25 52.13 7.90
N GLY A 1100 14.92 53.14 8.44
CA GLY A 1100 15.23 53.27 9.87
C GLY A 1100 16.46 52.48 10.29
N ASP A 1101 17.37 52.18 9.34
CA ASP A 1101 18.57 51.38 9.56
C ASP A 1101 19.84 52.21 9.85
N GLY A 1102 19.74 53.54 9.74
CA GLY A 1102 20.83 54.50 9.94
C GLY A 1102 21.67 54.80 8.70
N ASN A 1103 21.33 54.28 7.52
CA ASN A 1103 22.12 54.42 6.28
C ASN A 1103 21.23 54.89 5.12
N ILE A 1104 21.22 56.19 4.83
CA ILE A 1104 20.51 56.76 3.67
C ILE A 1104 21.02 56.10 2.37
N ASN A 1105 20.23 55.21 1.77
CA ASN A 1105 20.64 54.36 0.66
C ASN A 1105 19.52 54.16 -0.40
N VAL A 1106 19.71 53.23 -1.35
CA VAL A 1106 18.73 53.00 -2.42
C VAL A 1106 17.44 52.34 -1.92
N PHE A 1107 17.50 51.55 -0.85
CA PHE A 1107 16.33 50.89 -0.27
C PHE A 1107 15.33 51.88 0.31
N ASP A 1108 15.76 53.04 0.82
CA ASP A 1108 14.89 54.11 1.28
C ASP A 1108 14.09 54.73 0.14
N ALA A 1109 14.76 55.01 -0.99
CA ALA A 1109 14.11 55.45 -2.22
C ALA A 1109 13.14 54.39 -2.79
N THR A 1110 13.49 53.11 -2.71
CA THR A 1110 12.60 52.00 -3.09
C THR A 1110 11.42 51.85 -2.12
N LEU A 1111 11.59 52.13 -0.83
CA LEU A 1111 10.52 52.09 0.16
C LEU A 1111 9.52 53.23 -0.07
N ILE A 1112 9.98 54.44 -0.40
CA ILE A 1112 9.16 55.53 -0.94
C ILE A 1112 8.39 55.08 -2.19
N GLN A 1113 9.06 54.48 -3.17
CA GLN A 1113 8.43 54.01 -4.40
C GLN A 1113 7.36 52.93 -4.16
N ARG A 1114 7.59 51.98 -3.26
CA ARG A 1114 6.62 50.94 -2.88
C ARG A 1114 5.41 51.52 -2.12
N TYR A 1115 5.61 52.54 -1.30
CA TYR A 1115 4.53 53.25 -0.62
C TYR A 1115 3.67 54.06 -1.62
N ILE A 1116 4.28 54.78 -2.56
CA ILE A 1116 3.58 55.47 -3.65
C ILE A 1116 2.78 54.47 -4.51
N ALA A 1117 3.35 53.29 -4.77
CA ALA A 1117 2.67 52.20 -5.47
C ALA A 1117 1.60 51.47 -4.61
N SER A 1118 1.38 51.87 -3.36
CA SER A 1118 0.46 51.23 -2.39
C SER A 1118 0.75 49.75 -2.10
N ILE A 1119 2.00 49.30 -2.31
CA ILE A 1119 2.49 47.94 -2.05
C ILE A 1119 2.80 47.74 -0.55
N VAL A 1120 3.08 48.83 0.16
CA VAL A 1120 3.39 48.84 1.60
C VAL A 1120 2.82 50.09 2.28
N SER A 1121 2.55 50.02 3.58
CA SER A 1121 2.28 51.19 4.42
C SER A 1121 3.55 51.63 5.17
N MET A 1122 3.62 52.90 5.57
CA MET A 1122 4.71 53.46 6.37
C MET A 1122 4.23 53.86 7.76
N THR A 1123 5.11 53.79 8.75
CA THR A 1123 4.89 54.41 10.07
C THR A 1123 5.08 55.94 9.98
N SER A 1124 4.53 56.68 10.95
CA SER A 1124 4.64 58.15 10.99
C SER A 1124 6.08 58.67 11.12
N GLN A 1125 7.02 57.85 11.58
CA GLN A 1125 8.45 58.19 11.64
C GLN A 1125 9.10 58.05 10.27
N GLN A 1126 8.84 56.94 9.57
CA GLN A 1126 9.31 56.74 8.19
C GLN A 1126 8.72 57.77 7.23
N MET A 1127 7.47 58.18 7.45
CA MET A 1127 6.86 59.30 6.71
C MET A 1127 7.59 60.64 6.91
N GLN A 1128 8.20 60.88 8.09
CA GLN A 1128 9.00 62.08 8.34
C GLN A 1128 10.42 61.98 7.75
N ALA A 1129 11.00 60.77 7.69
CA ALA A 1129 12.24 60.54 6.97
C ALA A 1129 12.07 60.66 5.45
N ALA A 1130 10.89 60.30 4.93
CA ALA A 1130 10.58 60.22 3.50
C ALA A 1130 10.26 61.56 2.82
N ASP A 1131 9.84 62.59 3.57
CA ASP A 1131 9.58 63.96 3.06
C ASP A 1131 10.89 64.75 2.92
N VAL A 1132 11.78 64.30 2.02
CA VAL A 1132 13.17 64.79 1.96
C VAL A 1132 13.32 66.18 1.35
N ASP A 1133 12.27 66.78 0.80
CA ASP A 1133 12.22 68.22 0.46
C ASP A 1133 11.39 69.09 1.43
N ASN A 1134 10.76 68.50 2.46
CA ASN A 1134 9.83 69.15 3.41
C ASN A 1134 8.54 69.73 2.77
N ASN A 1135 8.07 69.23 1.63
CA ASN A 1135 6.81 69.70 1.02
C ASN A 1135 5.53 69.21 1.71
N GLY A 1136 5.63 68.28 2.67
CA GLY A 1136 4.49 67.69 3.37
C GLY A 1136 3.83 66.53 2.62
N LYS A 1137 4.55 65.91 1.67
CA LYS A 1137 4.12 64.77 0.87
C LYS A 1137 5.31 63.88 0.58
N ILE A 1138 5.02 62.62 0.27
CA ILE A 1138 5.99 61.62 -0.14
C ILE A 1138 5.67 61.30 -1.60
N ASP A 1139 6.45 61.86 -2.55
CA ASP A 1139 6.29 61.59 -3.98
C ASP A 1139 7.60 61.14 -4.66
N ILE A 1140 7.55 60.90 -5.97
CA ILE A 1140 8.69 60.33 -6.70
C ILE A 1140 9.94 61.24 -6.67
N LYS A 1141 9.78 62.55 -6.41
CA LYS A 1141 10.90 63.47 -6.21
C LYS A 1141 11.72 63.10 -4.97
N ASP A 1142 11.08 62.66 -3.91
CA ASP A 1142 11.76 62.32 -2.65
C ASP A 1142 12.68 61.10 -2.85
N ALA A 1143 12.16 60.05 -3.48
CA ALA A 1143 12.96 58.91 -3.92
C ALA A 1143 14.08 59.33 -4.90
N THR A 1144 13.82 60.29 -5.78
CA THR A 1144 14.81 60.80 -6.74
C THR A 1144 15.93 61.56 -6.05
N GLU A 1145 15.66 62.37 -5.02
CA GLU A 1145 16.70 63.14 -4.33
C GLU A 1145 17.52 62.26 -3.39
N ILE A 1146 16.91 61.25 -2.73
CA ILE A 1146 17.65 60.16 -2.06
C ILE A 1146 18.59 59.48 -3.07
N GLN A 1147 18.08 59.03 -4.23
CA GLN A 1147 18.92 58.42 -5.26
C GLN A 1147 20.07 59.33 -5.70
N ARG A 1148 19.83 60.63 -5.90
CA ARG A 1148 20.86 61.63 -6.26
C ARG A 1148 21.92 61.80 -5.18
N TYR A 1149 21.53 61.83 -3.91
CA TYR A 1149 22.46 61.88 -2.78
C TYR A 1149 23.34 60.63 -2.71
N VAL A 1150 22.72 59.44 -2.83
CA VAL A 1150 23.40 58.12 -2.80
C VAL A 1150 24.45 57.96 -3.91
N VAL A 1151 24.22 58.53 -5.11
CA VAL A 1151 25.22 58.53 -6.19
C VAL A 1151 26.14 59.76 -6.21
N GLY A 1152 26.12 60.59 -5.16
CA GLY A 1152 26.99 61.77 -5.04
C GLY A 1152 26.66 62.94 -5.99
N LEU A 1153 25.48 62.94 -6.60
CA LEU A 1153 24.95 64.03 -7.44
C LEU A 1153 24.22 65.11 -6.62
N SER A 1154 24.08 64.92 -5.31
CA SER A 1154 23.65 65.92 -4.34
C SER A 1154 24.53 65.81 -3.08
N SER A 1155 24.90 66.94 -2.49
CA SER A 1155 25.82 66.98 -1.34
C SER A 1155 25.13 66.94 0.03
N ALA A 1156 23.80 67.02 0.05
CA ALA A 1156 22.93 66.92 1.21
C ALA A 1156 21.48 66.64 0.75
N LEU A 1157 20.66 66.06 1.61
CA LEU A 1157 19.20 66.12 1.50
C LEU A 1157 18.68 67.41 2.17
N GLY A 1158 17.48 67.86 1.79
CA GLY A 1158 17.01 69.27 1.92
C GLY A 1158 16.67 69.78 3.32
#